data_AF-A0A2K1JKF5-F1
#
_entry.id   AF-A0A2K1JKF5-F1
#
_cell.length_a   1.000
_cell.length_b   1.000
_cell.length_c   1.000
_cell.angle_alpha   90.00
_cell.angle_beta   90.00
_cell.angle_gamma   90.00
#
_symmetry.space_group_name_H-M   'P 1'
#
loop_
_entity.id
_entity.type
_entity.pdbx_description
1 polymer ?
#
loop_
_entity_poly.entity_id
_entity_poly.type
_entity_poly.pdbx_seq_one_letter_code
_entity_poly.pdbx_strand_id
1 'polypeptide(L)'
;MRAAEMASTSLNYELQWAFLSIVLTTRSFVSAANFDYGDALHKSFLFLEAQRSGKLPANQRVNWRGDSGLSDGSSAGVDLVGGYYDAGDNVKFGLPLAFTVTMLSWSVLEYGSQLQSQGQLQYSLDAIKWGTDYLIKAHPSPNFLYGEVGDGDSDHLCWQRPEDMTTSRTAYAITPQRPGSDLAGETAAAMAAASLAFRSSNPSYSDELLLHARQLFTFADTYRGKYDSSIPQAKKYYQSTSGYDDELLWAAVWLHEASREDGYLKYVADNADLLGGTGWGMDQFSWDNKYAGVQLKVTKLLLNGKAGDYTSPFQRYQEKAEYYLCAAIHKNHGLQMPKTPGGMYWIFYWNPMQYVTTAAFLLTVGHDYYSSSGQQLSHCSSPVDNAELLAAGNAQVDYILGNNNRRISYLVGFGENYPQRVHHRASSMVAFNKNSGFIGCKDGYANWYNAQTPNPNLLVGAVVGGPDQNDNFIDQRDAYLMTEPAIYNTAPLVGVLARLQAGGSTQYAELNQSAVSAVRSATQQSKIFHGGSHAPHLAFPPVRVVQKLQEEWSYGGQRYFKYVGSLENSSRHTVSSLTVVIHRLYGPLWGLTPQQTNGNSYTFPSHTKALAPGQKIDFTYIHHNEEAQIFVGRYTLV
;
A
#
# COMPACT_ATOMS: atom_id res chain seq x y z
N MET A 1 -26.51 80.83 -0.04
CA MET A 1 -26.42 79.70 0.92
C MET A 1 -26.67 78.32 0.32
N ARG A 2 -27.28 78.14 -0.87
CA ARG A 2 -27.48 76.79 -1.47
C ARG A 2 -26.36 76.27 -2.40
N ALA A 3 -25.36 77.08 -2.73
CA ALA A 3 -24.25 76.67 -3.61
C ALA A 3 -23.01 76.14 -2.85
N ALA A 4 -22.86 76.47 -1.56
CA ALA A 4 -21.71 76.05 -0.76
C ALA A 4 -21.88 74.65 -0.14
N GLU A 5 -23.11 74.17 0.06
CA GLU A 5 -23.39 72.82 0.59
C GLU A 5 -23.25 71.70 -0.46
N MET A 6 -23.40 72.03 -1.76
CA MET A 6 -23.24 71.03 -2.83
C MET A 6 -21.77 70.75 -3.18
N ALA A 7 -20.85 71.68 -2.88
CA ALA A 7 -19.42 71.50 -3.15
C ALA A 7 -18.70 70.70 -2.05
N SER A 8 -19.14 70.75 -0.79
CA SER A 8 -18.54 69.94 0.28
C SER A 8 -19.03 68.49 0.27
N THR A 9 -20.21 68.24 -0.28
CA THR A 9 -20.76 66.89 -0.44
C THR A 9 -20.09 66.14 -1.59
N SER A 10 -19.81 66.79 -2.73
CA SER A 10 -19.12 66.11 -3.86
C SER A 10 -17.67 65.73 -3.56
N LEU A 11 -16.93 66.56 -2.80
CA LEU A 11 -15.54 66.28 -2.44
C LEU A 11 -15.40 65.08 -1.48
N ASN A 12 -16.42 64.85 -0.63
CA ASN A 12 -16.44 63.71 0.30
C ASN A 12 -16.75 62.38 -0.39
N TYR A 13 -17.51 62.38 -1.49
CA TYR A 13 -17.75 61.16 -2.27
C TYR A 13 -16.53 60.75 -3.10
N GLU A 14 -15.82 61.69 -3.73
CA GLU A 14 -14.60 61.41 -4.49
C GLU A 14 -13.47 60.83 -3.62
N LEU A 15 -13.28 61.34 -2.39
CA LEU A 15 -12.32 60.75 -1.43
C LEU A 15 -12.74 59.36 -0.94
N GLN A 16 -14.05 59.10 -0.77
CA GLN A 16 -14.54 57.77 -0.38
C GLN A 16 -14.35 56.74 -1.48
N TRP A 17 -14.52 57.10 -2.76
CA TRP A 17 -14.25 56.20 -3.89
C TRP A 17 -12.75 55.98 -4.12
N ALA A 18 -11.89 56.96 -3.86
CA ALA A 18 -10.44 56.80 -3.91
C ALA A 18 -9.93 55.86 -2.79
N PHE A 19 -10.47 55.98 -1.56
CA PHE A 19 -10.16 55.04 -0.48
C PHE A 19 -10.71 53.63 -0.73
N LEU A 20 -11.92 53.50 -1.30
CA LEU A 20 -12.48 52.20 -1.66
C LEU A 20 -11.71 51.53 -2.80
N SER A 21 -11.18 52.31 -3.75
CA SER A 21 -10.35 51.79 -4.85
C SER A 21 -8.93 51.42 -4.41
N ILE A 22 -8.36 52.10 -3.41
CA ILE A 22 -7.07 51.74 -2.81
C ILE A 22 -7.21 50.50 -1.90
N VAL A 23 -8.35 50.33 -1.23
CA VAL A 23 -8.64 49.09 -0.45
C VAL A 23 -8.95 47.90 -1.38
N LEU A 24 -9.59 48.11 -2.53
CA LEU A 24 -9.83 47.05 -3.54
C LEU A 24 -8.63 46.70 -4.44
N THR A 25 -7.50 47.41 -4.35
CA THR A 25 -6.28 47.09 -5.13
C THR A 25 -5.11 46.60 -4.29
N THR A 26 -5.28 46.42 -2.98
CA THR A 26 -4.43 45.49 -2.25
C THR A 26 -4.85 44.06 -2.58
N ARG A 27 -4.42 43.56 -3.73
CA ARG A 27 -4.14 42.13 -3.85
C ARG A 27 -3.17 41.84 -2.72
N SER A 28 -3.70 41.34 -1.60
CA SER A 28 -2.89 40.67 -0.61
C SER A 28 -2.25 39.52 -1.37
N PHE A 29 -1.02 39.74 -1.84
CA PHE A 29 -0.14 38.65 -2.13
C PHE A 29 0.00 37.93 -0.79
N VAL A 30 -0.88 36.95 -0.55
CA VAL A 30 -0.57 35.88 0.38
C VAL A 30 0.70 35.31 -0.21
N SER A 31 1.84 35.66 0.39
CA SER A 31 3.08 34.95 0.14
C SER A 31 2.71 33.49 0.33
N ALA A 32 2.76 32.70 -0.75
CA ALA A 32 2.64 31.26 -0.61
C ALA A 32 3.61 30.85 0.50
N ALA A 33 3.10 30.21 1.55
CA ALA A 33 3.95 29.70 2.59
C ALA A 33 4.86 28.68 1.91
N ASN A 34 6.15 29.01 1.76
CA ASN A 34 7.09 28.15 1.08
C ASN A 34 7.53 27.08 2.09
N PHE A 35 6.76 26.01 2.21
CA PHE A 35 7.08 24.90 3.09
C PHE A 35 8.23 24.06 2.53
N ASP A 36 9.07 23.53 3.41
CA ASP A 36 10.12 22.58 3.04
C ASP A 36 9.51 21.17 2.85
N TYR A 37 9.01 20.89 1.64
CA TYR A 37 8.44 19.58 1.33
C TYR A 37 9.46 18.44 1.44
N GLY A 38 10.75 18.72 1.25
CA GLY A 38 11.83 17.76 1.42
C GLY A 38 12.00 17.31 2.88
N ASP A 39 11.92 18.24 3.83
CA ASP A 39 11.92 17.93 5.26
C ASP A 39 10.67 17.15 5.66
N ALA A 40 9.47 17.55 5.19
CA ALA A 40 8.24 16.79 5.43
C ALA A 40 8.32 15.36 4.87
N LEU A 41 8.92 15.18 3.67
CA LEU A 41 9.13 13.88 3.05
C LEU A 41 10.07 13.00 3.87
N HIS A 42 11.22 13.56 4.30
CA HIS A 42 12.16 12.84 5.14
C HIS A 42 11.52 12.34 6.44
N LYS A 43 10.75 13.23 7.09
CA LYS A 43 10.03 12.93 8.34
C LYS A 43 8.98 11.84 8.15
N SER A 44 8.26 11.83 7.02
CA SER A 44 7.25 10.81 6.72
C SER A 44 7.80 9.37 6.82
N PHE A 45 9.06 9.14 6.41
CA PHE A 45 9.70 7.83 6.59
C PHE A 45 10.06 7.50 8.04
N LEU A 46 10.37 8.50 8.87
CA LEU A 46 10.61 8.27 10.30
C LEU A 46 9.34 7.76 10.99
N PHE A 47 8.15 8.23 10.59
CA PHE A 47 6.91 7.69 11.11
C PHE A 47 6.69 6.23 10.70
N LEU A 48 6.90 5.88 9.42
CA LEU A 48 6.79 4.49 8.98
C LEU A 48 7.78 3.59 9.74
N GLU A 49 9.02 4.03 9.95
CA GLU A 49 9.98 3.32 10.80
C GLU A 49 9.50 3.17 12.26
N ALA A 50 8.83 4.19 12.79
CA ALA A 50 8.24 4.19 14.13
C ALA A 50 7.03 3.26 14.25
N GLN A 51 6.44 2.79 13.16
CA GLN A 51 5.32 1.83 13.13
C GLN A 51 5.77 0.37 12.96
N ARG A 52 7.05 0.10 12.73
CA ARG A 52 7.56 -1.26 12.50
C ARG A 52 7.27 -2.19 13.68
N SER A 53 6.68 -3.35 13.43
CA SER A 53 6.55 -4.49 14.35
C SER A 53 7.62 -5.53 14.03
N GLY A 54 8.00 -6.36 14.99
CA GLY A 54 8.97 -7.44 14.81
C GLY A 54 10.38 -7.06 15.25
N LYS A 55 11.36 -7.78 14.71
CA LYS A 55 12.78 -7.53 14.96
C LYS A 55 13.26 -6.36 14.11
N LEU A 56 13.59 -5.25 14.74
CA LEU A 56 13.99 -4.02 14.06
C LEU A 56 15.38 -4.18 13.41
N PRO A 57 15.63 -3.53 12.26
CA PRO A 57 16.91 -3.61 11.60
C PRO A 57 17.97 -2.81 12.38
N ALA A 58 19.24 -3.20 12.24
CA ALA A 58 20.35 -2.54 12.97
C ALA A 58 20.53 -1.05 12.61
N ASN A 59 20.03 -0.62 11.44
CA ASN A 59 20.05 0.76 10.97
C ASN A 59 18.73 1.53 11.24
N GLN A 60 17.86 1.02 12.12
CA GLN A 60 16.65 1.73 12.57
C GLN A 60 17.01 3.13 13.10
N ARG A 61 16.36 4.19 12.58
CA ARG A 61 16.66 5.58 12.98
C ARG A 61 15.85 6.05 14.18
N VAL A 62 14.66 5.47 14.35
CA VAL A 62 13.76 5.75 15.47
C VAL A 62 14.23 5.00 16.72
N ASN A 63 15.21 5.56 17.40
CA ASN A 63 15.95 4.89 18.49
C ASN A 63 15.15 4.67 19.78
N TRP A 64 13.94 5.22 19.90
CA TRP A 64 13.07 4.98 21.06
C TRP A 64 12.15 3.76 20.89
N ARG A 65 12.15 3.12 19.70
CA ARG A 65 11.51 1.84 19.42
C ARG A 65 12.48 0.67 19.62
N GLY A 66 11.95 -0.48 20.05
CA GLY A 66 12.67 -1.74 20.16
C GLY A 66 11.95 -2.91 19.49
N ASP A 67 12.58 -4.09 19.56
CA ASP A 67 11.99 -5.34 19.08
C ASP A 67 10.67 -5.63 19.80
N SER A 68 9.64 -6.00 19.04
CA SER A 68 8.27 -6.19 19.56
C SER A 68 7.51 -7.21 18.72
N GLY A 69 6.43 -7.81 19.25
CA GLY A 69 5.64 -8.79 18.49
C GLY A 69 6.43 -10.02 18.00
N LEU A 70 7.50 -10.41 18.72
CA LEU A 70 8.42 -11.46 18.27
C LEU A 70 7.82 -12.88 18.28
N SER A 71 6.63 -13.04 18.85
CA SER A 71 5.89 -14.31 18.88
C SER A 71 4.71 -14.33 17.92
N ASP A 72 4.52 -13.28 17.10
CA ASP A 72 3.43 -13.17 16.15
C ASP A 72 3.37 -14.40 15.21
N GLY A 73 2.23 -15.08 15.19
CA GLY A 73 2.01 -16.31 14.40
C GLY A 73 2.38 -17.62 15.11
N SER A 74 3.10 -17.58 16.24
CA SER A 74 3.57 -18.80 16.92
C SER A 74 2.44 -19.73 17.36
N SER A 75 1.30 -19.18 17.79
CA SER A 75 0.12 -19.97 18.17
C SER A 75 -0.54 -20.70 16.99
N ALA A 76 -0.27 -20.26 15.76
CA ALA A 76 -0.71 -20.88 14.52
C ALA A 76 0.41 -21.68 13.82
N GLY A 77 1.59 -21.85 14.45
CA GLY A 77 2.71 -22.60 13.89
C GLY A 77 3.40 -21.93 12.71
N VAL A 78 3.27 -20.60 12.56
CA VAL A 78 3.84 -19.81 11.45
C VAL A 78 4.66 -18.64 11.98
N ASP A 79 5.55 -18.09 11.15
CA ASP A 79 6.24 -16.83 11.43
C ASP A 79 5.44 -15.68 10.80
N LEU A 80 4.82 -14.85 11.64
CA LEU A 80 4.17 -13.60 11.22
C LEU A 80 4.87 -12.38 11.83
N VAL A 81 6.11 -12.51 12.29
CA VAL A 81 6.91 -11.40 12.83
C VAL A 81 7.23 -10.42 11.70
N GLY A 82 7.08 -9.12 11.97
CA GLY A 82 7.26 -8.05 10.97
C GLY A 82 5.97 -7.25 10.73
N GLY A 83 6.00 -6.44 9.67
CA GLY A 83 4.88 -5.61 9.26
C GLY A 83 4.76 -4.32 10.08
N TYR A 84 3.66 -3.61 9.91
CA TYR A 84 3.41 -2.34 10.56
C TYR A 84 2.27 -2.47 11.57
N TYR A 85 2.45 -1.86 12.75
CA TYR A 85 1.32 -1.46 13.56
C TYR A 85 0.53 -0.39 12.82
N ASP A 86 -0.79 -0.47 12.94
CA ASP A 86 -1.71 0.30 12.12
C ASP A 86 -1.71 1.80 12.47
N ALA A 87 -1.96 2.11 13.75
CA ALA A 87 -2.18 3.48 14.20
C ALA A 87 -1.49 3.77 15.54
N GLY A 88 -2.23 4.23 16.56
CA GLY A 88 -1.76 4.41 17.92
C GLY A 88 -1.65 3.11 18.73
N ASP A 89 -2.07 2.00 18.12
CA ASP A 89 -2.21 0.66 18.68
C ASP A 89 -1.15 -0.32 18.22
N ASN A 90 -1.28 -1.58 18.64
CA ASN A 90 -0.32 -2.62 18.33
C ASN A 90 -0.95 -3.79 17.55
N VAL A 91 -2.09 -3.57 16.90
CA VAL A 91 -2.70 -4.54 15.98
C VAL A 91 -2.11 -4.35 14.59
N LYS A 92 -1.93 -5.47 13.88
CA LYS A 92 -1.59 -5.47 12.46
C LYS A 92 -2.84 -5.77 11.65
N PHE A 93 -3.55 -4.72 11.22
CA PHE A 93 -4.71 -4.85 10.34
C PHE A 93 -4.25 -4.95 8.87
N GLY A 94 -4.55 -6.06 8.22
CA GLY A 94 -4.01 -6.39 6.90
C GLY A 94 -4.53 -5.51 5.77
N LEU A 95 -5.81 -5.12 5.81
CA LEU A 95 -6.43 -4.30 4.76
C LEU A 95 -5.80 -2.89 4.66
N PRO A 96 -5.75 -2.08 5.73
CA PRO A 96 -5.07 -0.78 5.69
C PRO A 96 -3.55 -0.88 5.49
N LEU A 97 -2.90 -1.96 5.97
CA LEU A 97 -1.48 -2.21 5.70
C LEU A 97 -1.23 -2.46 4.21
N ALA A 98 -2.02 -3.32 3.57
CA ALA A 98 -1.91 -3.58 2.15
C ALA A 98 -2.14 -2.28 1.34
N PHE A 99 -3.17 -1.50 1.67
CA PHE A 99 -3.41 -0.20 1.05
C PHE A 99 -2.22 0.76 1.20
N THR A 100 -1.60 0.81 2.38
CA THR A 100 -0.39 1.60 2.64
C THR A 100 0.74 1.19 1.68
N VAL A 101 0.97 -0.12 1.52
CA VAL A 101 2.00 -0.65 0.61
C VAL A 101 1.69 -0.32 -0.85
N THR A 102 0.42 -0.41 -1.26
CA THR A 102 -0.01 0.00 -2.61
C THR A 102 0.28 1.48 -2.86
N MET A 103 -0.06 2.37 -1.92
CA MET A 103 0.15 3.81 -2.06
C MET A 103 1.63 4.22 -2.07
N LEU A 104 2.47 3.59 -1.23
CA LEU A 104 3.92 3.77 -1.28
C LEU A 104 4.50 3.30 -2.62
N SER A 105 4.05 2.15 -3.10
CA SER A 105 4.50 1.61 -4.39
C SER A 105 4.05 2.50 -5.54
N TRP A 106 2.81 2.97 -5.53
CA TRP A 106 2.32 3.92 -6.53
C TRP A 106 3.14 5.22 -6.51
N SER A 107 3.45 5.75 -5.33
CA SER A 107 4.34 6.92 -5.18
C SER A 107 5.71 6.71 -5.84
N VAL A 108 6.33 5.55 -5.65
CA VAL A 108 7.63 5.21 -6.30
C VAL A 108 7.49 5.09 -7.82
N LEU A 109 6.38 4.56 -8.31
CA LEU A 109 6.14 4.40 -9.75
C LEU A 109 5.92 5.74 -10.47
N GLU A 110 5.24 6.68 -9.81
CA GLU A 110 4.99 8.02 -10.36
C GLU A 110 6.19 8.95 -10.20
N TYR A 111 6.88 8.87 -9.05
CA TYR A 111 7.84 9.89 -8.61
C TYR A 111 9.22 9.34 -8.23
N GLY A 112 9.57 8.12 -8.69
CA GLY A 112 10.83 7.46 -8.37
C GLY A 112 12.07 8.28 -8.72
N SER A 113 12.06 9.05 -9.81
CA SER A 113 13.15 9.95 -10.17
C SER A 113 13.33 11.12 -9.19
N GLN A 114 12.24 11.69 -8.71
CA GLN A 114 12.21 12.79 -7.75
C GLN A 114 12.64 12.28 -6.37
N LEU A 115 12.16 11.11 -5.97
CA LEU A 115 12.61 10.42 -4.77
C LEU A 115 14.12 10.13 -4.83
N GLN A 116 14.64 9.71 -6.00
CA GLN A 116 16.06 9.46 -6.18
C GLN A 116 16.90 10.73 -6.10
N SER A 117 16.48 11.83 -6.74
CA SER A 117 17.21 13.10 -6.72
C SER A 117 17.22 13.74 -5.32
N GLN A 118 16.22 13.44 -4.50
CA GLN A 118 16.10 13.88 -3.11
C GLN A 118 16.73 12.90 -2.09
N GLY A 119 17.33 11.79 -2.57
CA GLY A 119 17.96 10.78 -1.71
C GLY A 119 16.97 9.97 -0.86
N GLN A 120 15.68 9.94 -1.24
CA GLN A 120 14.60 9.27 -0.52
C GLN A 120 14.14 7.94 -1.15
N LEU A 121 14.63 7.59 -2.36
CA LEU A 121 14.20 6.36 -3.03
C LEU A 121 14.47 5.10 -2.20
N GLN A 122 15.65 4.98 -1.59
CA GLN A 122 15.97 3.79 -0.79
C GLN A 122 15.06 3.66 0.44
N TYR A 123 14.77 4.77 1.15
CA TYR A 123 13.83 4.74 2.28
C TYR A 123 12.41 4.36 1.83
N SER A 124 12.01 4.76 0.62
CA SER A 124 10.74 4.36 0.01
C SER A 124 10.70 2.85 -0.25
N LEU A 125 11.74 2.31 -0.89
CA LEU A 125 11.86 0.88 -1.15
C LEU A 125 11.95 0.08 0.15
N ASP A 126 12.69 0.54 1.16
CA ASP A 126 12.77 -0.13 2.46
C ASP A 126 11.42 -0.16 3.19
N ALA A 127 10.61 0.90 3.06
CA ALA A 127 9.26 0.93 3.62
C ALA A 127 8.31 -0.04 2.90
N ILE A 128 8.32 -0.06 1.57
CA ILE A 128 7.54 -1.04 0.78
C ILE A 128 8.00 -2.47 1.11
N LYS A 129 9.32 -2.69 1.20
CA LYS A 129 9.88 -4.01 1.50
C LYS A 129 9.45 -4.51 2.87
N TRP A 130 9.44 -3.65 3.89
CA TRP A 130 9.02 -4.03 5.24
C TRP A 130 7.57 -4.54 5.28
N GLY A 131 6.66 -3.86 4.56
CA GLY A 131 5.28 -4.30 4.42
C GLY A 131 5.15 -5.58 3.59
N THR A 132 5.81 -5.64 2.43
CA THR A 132 5.73 -6.81 1.53
C THR A 132 6.37 -8.08 2.09
N ASP A 133 7.48 -7.98 2.84
CA ASP A 133 8.09 -9.12 3.55
C ASP A 133 7.09 -9.76 4.52
N TYR A 134 6.31 -8.93 5.22
CA TYR A 134 5.24 -9.42 6.09
C TYR A 134 4.07 -10.03 5.30
N LEU A 135 3.64 -9.39 4.22
CA LEU A 135 2.55 -9.89 3.39
C LEU A 135 2.90 -11.23 2.70
N ILE A 136 4.17 -11.47 2.36
CA ILE A 136 4.66 -12.77 1.87
C ILE A 136 4.48 -13.85 2.94
N LYS A 137 4.93 -13.56 4.18
CA LYS A 137 4.73 -14.47 5.32
C LYS A 137 3.25 -14.74 5.61
N ALA A 138 2.41 -13.71 5.46
CA ALA A 138 0.97 -13.80 5.67
C ALA A 138 0.24 -14.64 4.60
N HIS A 139 0.85 -14.87 3.43
CA HIS A 139 0.30 -15.66 2.33
C HIS A 139 1.07 -16.98 2.13
N PRO A 140 0.91 -17.98 3.04
CA PRO A 140 1.69 -19.22 3.00
C PRO A 140 1.28 -20.19 1.88
N SER A 141 0.09 -20.02 1.29
CA SER A 141 -0.39 -20.87 0.19
C SER A 141 -1.43 -20.13 -0.65
N PRO A 142 -1.67 -20.53 -1.92
CA PRO A 142 -2.41 -19.71 -2.89
C PRO A 142 -3.80 -19.22 -2.50
N ASN A 143 -4.51 -19.96 -1.63
CA ASN A 143 -5.88 -19.64 -1.21
C ASN A 143 -5.96 -19.42 0.32
N PHE A 144 -4.89 -18.93 0.94
CA PHE A 144 -4.84 -18.69 2.38
C PHE A 144 -4.09 -17.39 2.66
N LEU A 145 -4.73 -16.46 3.39
CA LEU A 145 -4.11 -15.20 3.78
C LEU A 145 -4.43 -14.88 5.23
N TYR A 146 -3.39 -14.66 6.05
CA TYR A 146 -3.52 -14.04 7.35
C TYR A 146 -3.81 -12.54 7.17
N GLY A 147 -4.96 -12.10 7.69
CA GLY A 147 -5.46 -10.74 7.54
C GLY A 147 -5.30 -9.87 8.77
N GLU A 148 -5.04 -10.46 9.92
CA GLU A 148 -4.91 -9.73 11.18
C GLU A 148 -4.01 -10.49 12.15
N VAL A 149 -3.15 -9.76 12.86
CA VAL A 149 -2.41 -10.31 14.01
C VAL A 149 -2.66 -9.41 15.21
N GLY A 150 -3.34 -9.97 16.20
CA GLY A 150 -3.88 -9.20 17.30
C GLY A 150 -5.37 -9.28 17.44
N ASP A 151 -5.85 -9.12 18.67
CA ASP A 151 -7.27 -8.88 18.93
C ASP A 151 -7.45 -7.43 19.38
N GLY A 152 -8.14 -6.63 18.56
CA GLY A 152 -8.32 -5.20 18.81
C GLY A 152 -8.98 -4.87 20.14
N ASP A 153 -9.99 -5.65 20.57
CA ASP A 153 -10.66 -5.41 21.85
C ASP A 153 -9.66 -5.55 23.01
N SER A 154 -8.88 -6.64 23.04
CA SER A 154 -7.86 -6.83 24.08
C SER A 154 -6.71 -5.83 23.99
N ASP A 155 -6.29 -5.47 22.78
CA ASP A 155 -5.21 -4.51 22.54
C ASP A 155 -5.59 -3.10 22.99
N HIS A 156 -6.84 -2.71 22.76
CA HIS A 156 -7.38 -1.38 23.10
C HIS A 156 -7.84 -1.29 24.55
N LEU A 157 -7.97 -2.42 25.25
CA LEU A 157 -8.09 -2.43 26.70
C LEU A 157 -6.76 -2.13 27.42
N CYS A 158 -5.62 -2.17 26.73
CA CYS A 158 -4.31 -1.92 27.30
C CYS A 158 -3.63 -0.71 26.66
N TRP A 159 -3.02 0.12 27.50
CA TRP A 159 -2.12 1.17 27.04
C TRP A 159 -0.70 0.68 27.36
N GLN A 160 -0.06 -0.04 26.45
CA GLN A 160 1.30 -0.56 26.66
C GLN A 160 2.18 -0.24 25.45
N ARG A 161 3.48 -0.06 25.70
CA ARG A 161 4.45 0.00 24.62
C ARG A 161 4.49 -1.35 23.86
N PRO A 162 4.73 -1.36 22.55
CA PRO A 162 4.84 -2.58 21.75
C PRO A 162 5.79 -3.63 22.35
N GLU A 163 6.86 -3.19 22.98
CA GLU A 163 7.91 -4.03 23.54
C GLU A 163 7.47 -4.78 24.82
N ASP A 164 6.40 -4.32 25.49
CA ASP A 164 5.83 -4.92 26.72
C ASP A 164 4.47 -5.59 26.50
N MET A 165 4.05 -5.77 25.24
CA MET A 165 2.72 -6.29 24.97
C MET A 165 2.46 -7.63 25.65
N THR A 166 1.33 -7.68 26.35
CA THR A 166 0.78 -8.91 26.95
C THR A 166 -0.58 -9.29 26.39
N THR A 167 -1.10 -8.47 25.47
CA THR A 167 -2.40 -8.63 24.83
C THR A 167 -2.38 -9.77 23.81
N SER A 168 -3.57 -10.27 23.46
CA SER A 168 -3.68 -11.39 22.53
C SER A 168 -3.11 -11.02 21.17
N ARG A 169 -2.22 -11.87 20.64
CA ARG A 169 -1.62 -11.78 19.30
C ARG A 169 -2.08 -12.91 18.40
N THR A 170 -3.34 -13.32 18.55
CA THR A 170 -3.99 -14.30 17.69
C THR A 170 -3.89 -13.87 16.23
N ALA A 171 -3.52 -14.80 15.35
CA ALA A 171 -3.52 -14.59 13.91
C ALA A 171 -4.85 -15.04 13.32
N TYR A 172 -5.54 -14.14 12.61
CA TYR A 172 -6.80 -14.42 11.93
C TYR A 172 -6.57 -14.48 10.42
N ALA A 173 -7.28 -15.37 9.74
CA ALA A 173 -7.07 -15.66 8.33
C ALA A 173 -8.36 -15.85 7.55
N ILE A 174 -8.29 -15.53 6.27
CA ILE A 174 -9.27 -15.84 5.24
C ILE A 174 -8.86 -17.08 4.45
N THR A 175 -9.86 -17.86 4.03
CA THR A 175 -9.73 -19.16 3.37
C THR A 175 -10.89 -19.35 2.38
N PRO A 176 -10.94 -20.40 1.54
CA PRO A 176 -12.09 -20.63 0.66
C PRO A 176 -13.43 -20.74 1.39
N GLN A 177 -13.43 -21.28 2.62
CA GLN A 177 -14.63 -21.44 3.45
C GLN A 177 -14.97 -20.17 4.24
N ARG A 178 -14.01 -19.25 4.38
CA ARG A 178 -14.15 -17.94 5.03
C ARG A 178 -13.47 -16.89 4.17
N PRO A 179 -14.09 -16.49 3.04
CA PRO A 179 -13.45 -15.64 2.04
C PRO A 179 -13.26 -14.19 2.50
N GLY A 180 -12.42 -13.45 1.77
CA GLY A 180 -12.18 -12.02 1.99
C GLY A 180 -11.54 -11.40 0.75
N SER A 181 -12.37 -11.14 -0.26
CA SER A 181 -11.96 -10.65 -1.58
C SER A 181 -11.42 -9.23 -1.56
N ASP A 182 -11.93 -8.39 -0.66
CA ASP A 182 -11.42 -7.06 -0.37
C ASP A 182 -9.98 -7.12 0.14
N LEU A 183 -9.74 -7.86 1.23
CA LEU A 183 -8.41 -8.05 1.80
C LEU A 183 -7.44 -8.73 0.82
N ALA A 184 -7.86 -9.83 0.18
CA ALA A 184 -7.02 -10.54 -0.78
C ALA A 184 -6.76 -9.71 -2.04
N GLY A 185 -7.76 -8.95 -2.51
CA GLY A 185 -7.66 -8.04 -3.65
C GLY A 185 -6.70 -6.87 -3.37
N GLU A 186 -6.84 -6.19 -2.24
CA GLU A 186 -5.90 -5.11 -1.87
C GLU A 186 -4.48 -5.66 -1.65
N THR A 187 -4.34 -6.85 -1.06
CA THR A 187 -3.01 -7.48 -0.94
C THR A 187 -2.44 -7.86 -2.30
N ALA A 188 -3.27 -8.31 -3.25
CA ALA A 188 -2.83 -8.55 -4.63
C ALA A 188 -2.38 -7.26 -5.32
N ALA A 189 -3.13 -6.16 -5.14
CA ALA A 189 -2.76 -4.84 -5.65
C ALA A 189 -1.43 -4.34 -5.07
N ALA A 190 -1.25 -4.47 -3.75
CA ALA A 190 -0.01 -4.12 -3.05
C ALA A 190 1.19 -4.87 -3.62
N MET A 191 1.08 -6.19 -3.75
CA MET A 191 2.14 -7.05 -4.28
C MET A 191 2.43 -6.75 -5.77
N ALA A 192 1.41 -6.54 -6.59
CA ALA A 192 1.57 -6.19 -8.00
C ALA A 192 2.26 -4.83 -8.17
N ALA A 193 1.81 -3.79 -7.46
CA ALA A 193 2.41 -2.46 -7.48
C ALA A 193 3.86 -2.49 -6.97
N ALA A 194 4.11 -3.18 -5.85
CA ALA A 194 5.46 -3.33 -5.31
C ALA A 194 6.38 -4.09 -6.27
N SER A 195 5.87 -5.12 -6.97
CA SER A 195 6.66 -5.84 -7.97
C SER A 195 7.21 -4.91 -9.05
N LEU A 196 6.43 -3.92 -9.50
CA LEU A 196 6.88 -2.91 -10.45
C LEU A 196 7.96 -2.02 -9.84
N ALA A 197 7.79 -1.57 -8.59
CA ALA A 197 8.75 -0.71 -7.89
C ALA A 197 10.13 -1.38 -7.70
N PHE A 198 10.16 -2.70 -7.49
CA PHE A 198 11.40 -3.46 -7.35
C PHE A 198 11.96 -4.03 -8.67
N ARG A 199 11.24 -3.92 -9.79
CA ARG A 199 11.61 -4.61 -11.03
C ARG A 199 13.04 -4.30 -11.49
N SER A 200 13.50 -3.07 -11.34
CA SER A 200 14.84 -2.63 -11.77
C SER A 200 15.94 -2.96 -10.75
N SER A 201 15.64 -2.89 -9.45
CA SER A 201 16.63 -3.03 -8.36
C SER A 201 16.74 -4.46 -7.83
N ASN A 202 15.65 -5.23 -7.85
CA ASN A 202 15.59 -6.61 -7.38
C ASN A 202 14.57 -7.44 -8.20
N PRO A 203 14.95 -7.92 -9.40
CA PRO A 203 14.06 -8.67 -10.28
C PRO A 203 13.53 -9.97 -9.67
N SER A 204 14.35 -10.68 -8.87
CA SER A 204 13.93 -11.93 -8.23
C SER A 204 12.82 -11.70 -7.22
N TYR A 205 12.96 -10.67 -6.38
CA TYR A 205 11.93 -10.30 -5.42
C TYR A 205 10.68 -9.77 -6.13
N SER A 206 10.86 -8.99 -7.22
CA SER A 206 9.75 -8.57 -8.08
C SER A 206 8.94 -9.76 -8.62
N ASP A 207 9.60 -10.83 -9.08
CA ASP A 207 8.92 -12.04 -9.58
C ASP A 207 8.19 -12.80 -8.46
N GLU A 208 8.75 -12.85 -7.26
CA GLU A 208 8.10 -13.43 -6.08
C GLU A 208 6.83 -12.65 -5.71
N LEU A 209 6.91 -11.32 -5.63
CA LEU A 209 5.75 -10.47 -5.36
C LEU A 209 4.65 -10.66 -6.41
N LEU A 210 5.03 -10.69 -7.70
CA LEU A 210 4.05 -10.89 -8.77
C LEU A 210 3.41 -12.29 -8.72
N LEU A 211 4.12 -13.33 -8.28
CA LEU A 211 3.54 -14.65 -8.03
C LEU A 211 2.47 -14.59 -6.93
N HIS A 212 2.78 -13.98 -5.79
CA HIS A 212 1.82 -13.79 -4.71
C HIS A 212 0.60 -12.99 -5.18
N ALA A 213 0.81 -11.92 -5.95
CA ALA A 213 -0.27 -11.09 -6.48
C ALA A 213 -1.26 -11.88 -7.35
N ARG A 214 -0.76 -12.71 -8.28
CA ARG A 214 -1.61 -13.54 -9.16
C ARG A 214 -2.43 -14.56 -8.37
N GLN A 215 -1.80 -15.19 -7.37
CA GLN A 215 -2.46 -16.19 -6.53
C GLN A 215 -3.57 -15.55 -5.67
N LEU A 216 -3.25 -14.44 -5.00
CA LEU A 216 -4.19 -13.70 -4.17
C LEU A 216 -5.38 -13.14 -4.96
N PHE A 217 -5.15 -12.62 -6.16
CA PHE A 217 -6.24 -12.19 -7.03
C PHE A 217 -7.14 -13.36 -7.43
N THR A 218 -6.53 -14.48 -7.82
CA THR A 218 -7.29 -15.69 -8.16
C THR A 218 -8.13 -16.16 -6.97
N PHE A 219 -7.56 -16.15 -5.77
CA PHE A 219 -8.27 -16.47 -4.53
C PHE A 219 -9.43 -15.51 -4.26
N ALA A 220 -9.19 -14.20 -4.37
CA ALA A 220 -10.17 -13.15 -4.16
C ALA A 220 -11.38 -13.26 -5.11
N ASP A 221 -11.12 -13.49 -6.40
CA ASP A 221 -12.17 -13.56 -7.42
C ASP A 221 -12.92 -14.88 -7.41
N THR A 222 -12.24 -16.00 -7.13
CA THR A 222 -12.85 -17.34 -7.10
C THR A 222 -13.77 -17.52 -5.89
N TYR A 223 -13.37 -17.02 -4.72
CA TYR A 223 -14.10 -17.18 -3.46
C TYR A 223 -14.55 -15.81 -2.96
N ARG A 224 -15.67 -15.33 -3.49
CA ARG A 224 -16.15 -13.97 -3.22
C ARG A 224 -16.76 -13.81 -1.82
N GLY A 225 -16.34 -12.80 -1.09
CA GLY A 225 -16.92 -12.43 0.21
C GLY A 225 -16.13 -11.31 0.92
N LYS A 226 -16.77 -10.62 1.85
CA LYS A 226 -16.11 -9.56 2.64
C LYS A 226 -15.25 -10.17 3.76
N TYR A 227 -14.02 -9.69 3.94
CA TYR A 227 -13.11 -10.28 4.92
C TYR A 227 -13.59 -10.09 6.36
N ASP A 228 -14.29 -9.00 6.66
CA ASP A 228 -14.81 -8.66 7.99
C ASP A 228 -15.96 -9.59 8.44
N SER A 229 -16.53 -10.37 7.51
CA SER A 229 -17.45 -11.47 7.82
C SER A 229 -16.71 -12.74 8.24
N SER A 230 -15.46 -12.89 7.76
CA SER A 230 -14.58 -14.03 8.03
C SER A 230 -13.63 -13.80 9.21
N ILE A 231 -13.28 -12.54 9.45
CA ILE A 231 -12.50 -12.02 10.58
C ILE A 231 -13.38 -10.97 11.30
N PRO A 232 -14.37 -11.40 12.09
CA PRO A 232 -15.30 -10.47 12.74
C PRO A 232 -14.64 -9.51 13.73
N GLN A 233 -13.43 -9.81 14.20
CA GLN A 233 -12.61 -8.94 15.04
C GLN A 233 -12.27 -7.62 14.33
N ALA A 234 -12.01 -7.67 13.03
CA ALA A 234 -11.68 -6.49 12.23
C ALA A 234 -12.86 -5.52 12.08
N LYS A 235 -14.09 -6.02 12.17
CA LYS A 235 -15.31 -5.29 11.82
C LYS A 235 -15.54 -4.02 12.64
N LYS A 236 -15.07 -3.95 13.88
CA LYS A 236 -15.19 -2.73 14.71
C LYS A 236 -14.20 -1.63 14.33
N TYR A 237 -13.17 -1.98 13.56
CA TYR A 237 -12.03 -1.11 13.25
C TYR A 237 -11.98 -0.78 11.76
N TYR A 238 -11.88 -1.82 10.93
CA TYR A 238 -11.71 -1.73 9.49
C TYR A 238 -12.84 -2.48 8.76
N GLN A 239 -14.08 -2.08 9.03
CA GLN A 239 -15.24 -2.67 8.37
C GLN A 239 -15.17 -2.49 6.85
N SER A 240 -15.36 -3.58 6.10
CA SER A 240 -15.51 -3.55 4.64
C SER A 240 -16.86 -2.97 4.26
N THR A 241 -16.91 -1.65 4.12
CA THR A 241 -18.17 -0.92 3.92
C THR A 241 -18.51 -0.84 2.44
N SER A 242 -17.54 -0.46 1.60
CA SER A 242 -17.62 -0.47 0.14
C SER A 242 -17.94 -1.86 -0.44
N GLY A 243 -17.46 -2.92 0.19
CA GLY A 243 -17.50 -4.28 -0.35
C GLY A 243 -16.13 -4.72 -0.84
N TYR A 244 -16.08 -5.45 -1.95
CA TYR A 244 -14.85 -5.97 -2.52
C TYR A 244 -14.74 -5.75 -4.04
N ASP A 245 -15.77 -5.19 -4.65
CA ASP A 245 -15.88 -5.09 -6.11
C ASP A 245 -14.84 -4.12 -6.66
N ASP A 246 -14.57 -3.04 -5.93
CA ASP A 246 -13.52 -2.08 -6.23
C ASP A 246 -12.11 -2.67 -6.06
N GLU A 247 -11.85 -3.51 -5.06
CA GLU A 247 -10.56 -4.19 -4.89
C GLU A 247 -10.29 -5.20 -5.99
N LEU A 248 -11.32 -5.88 -6.51
CA LEU A 248 -11.15 -6.78 -7.66
C LEU A 248 -10.75 -6.00 -8.92
N LEU A 249 -11.40 -4.86 -9.20
CA LEU A 249 -11.00 -4.00 -10.31
C LEU A 249 -9.60 -3.40 -10.08
N TRP A 250 -9.31 -2.95 -8.86
CA TRP A 250 -8.03 -2.36 -8.44
C TRP A 250 -6.86 -3.32 -8.62
N ALA A 251 -7.00 -4.53 -8.08
CA ALA A 251 -6.01 -5.59 -8.23
C ALA A 251 -5.79 -5.96 -9.70
N ALA A 252 -6.85 -6.09 -10.49
CA ALA A 252 -6.75 -6.40 -11.91
C ALA A 252 -5.99 -5.31 -12.70
N VAL A 253 -6.25 -4.02 -12.45
CA VAL A 253 -5.50 -2.93 -13.09
C VAL A 253 -4.01 -2.99 -12.74
N TRP A 254 -3.67 -3.20 -11.46
CA TRP A 254 -2.27 -3.34 -11.04
C TRP A 254 -1.58 -4.58 -11.61
N LEU A 255 -2.28 -5.71 -11.64
CA LEU A 255 -1.78 -6.94 -12.24
C LEU A 255 -1.56 -6.80 -13.74
N HIS A 256 -2.44 -6.10 -14.46
CA HIS A 256 -2.20 -5.77 -15.85
C HIS A 256 -0.92 -4.94 -16.02
N GLU A 257 -0.74 -3.89 -15.22
CA GLU A 257 0.47 -3.07 -15.30
C GLU A 257 1.74 -3.88 -15.00
N ALA A 258 1.70 -4.76 -14.01
CA ALA A 258 2.84 -5.57 -13.57
C ALA A 258 3.19 -6.73 -14.51
N SER A 259 2.19 -7.44 -15.03
CA SER A 259 2.37 -8.66 -15.83
C SER A 259 2.32 -8.44 -17.33
N ARG A 260 1.67 -7.37 -17.80
CA ARG A 260 1.29 -7.13 -19.20
C ARG A 260 0.37 -8.19 -19.80
N GLU A 261 -0.26 -9.02 -18.97
CA GLU A 261 -1.24 -9.99 -19.42
C GLU A 261 -2.56 -9.28 -19.76
N ASP A 262 -3.05 -9.50 -20.98
CA ASP A 262 -4.28 -8.85 -21.47
C ASP A 262 -5.53 -9.32 -20.72
N GLY A 263 -5.50 -10.53 -20.16
CA GLY A 263 -6.62 -11.10 -19.40
C GLY A 263 -7.07 -10.22 -18.24
N TYR A 264 -6.15 -9.51 -17.57
CA TYR A 264 -6.49 -8.57 -16.50
C TYR A 264 -7.10 -7.27 -17.03
N LEU A 265 -6.63 -6.76 -18.17
CA LEU A 265 -7.22 -5.59 -18.82
C LEU A 265 -8.64 -5.90 -19.30
N LYS A 266 -8.81 -7.08 -19.89
CA LYS A 266 -10.11 -7.63 -20.25
C LYS A 266 -11.03 -7.76 -19.04
N TYR A 267 -10.53 -8.26 -17.91
CA TYR A 267 -11.31 -8.37 -16.68
C TYR A 267 -11.86 -7.01 -16.25
N VAL A 268 -11.02 -5.97 -16.24
CA VAL A 268 -11.43 -4.59 -15.89
C VAL A 268 -12.50 -4.07 -16.85
N ALA A 269 -12.34 -4.30 -18.15
CA ALA A 269 -13.30 -3.85 -19.16
C ALA A 269 -14.64 -4.60 -19.10
N ASP A 270 -14.61 -5.93 -19.04
CA ASP A 270 -15.80 -6.79 -19.04
C ASP A 270 -16.62 -6.62 -17.76
N ASN A 271 -15.96 -6.38 -16.63
CA ASN A 271 -16.60 -6.24 -15.33
C ASN A 271 -16.86 -4.78 -14.92
N ALA A 272 -16.61 -3.82 -15.81
CA ALA A 272 -16.65 -2.39 -15.50
C ALA A 272 -17.96 -1.94 -14.86
N ASP A 273 -19.10 -2.34 -15.43
CA ASP A 273 -20.43 -2.01 -14.91
C ASP A 273 -20.83 -2.91 -13.74
N LEU A 274 -20.56 -4.22 -13.87
CA LEU A 274 -20.97 -5.24 -12.89
C LEU A 274 -20.36 -4.98 -11.51
N LEU A 275 -19.08 -4.60 -11.49
CA LEU A 275 -18.33 -4.29 -10.28
C LEU A 275 -18.32 -2.79 -9.98
N GLY A 276 -19.24 -2.00 -10.57
CA GLY A 276 -19.46 -0.60 -10.21
C GLY A 276 -18.41 0.41 -10.70
N GLY A 277 -17.34 -0.02 -11.37
CA GLY A 277 -16.23 0.82 -11.83
C GLY A 277 -16.66 2.02 -12.68
N THR A 278 -17.66 1.82 -13.55
CA THR A 278 -18.24 2.85 -14.43
C THR A 278 -19.60 3.38 -13.94
N GLY A 279 -20.13 2.85 -12.84
CA GLY A 279 -21.42 3.26 -12.30
C GLY A 279 -21.32 4.45 -11.34
N TRP A 280 -20.36 4.40 -10.41
CA TRP A 280 -20.31 5.31 -9.28
C TRP A 280 -19.42 6.54 -9.55
N GLY A 281 -19.96 7.74 -9.34
CA GLY A 281 -19.17 8.96 -9.19
C GLY A 281 -18.72 9.07 -7.73
N MET A 282 -17.42 9.16 -7.49
CA MET A 282 -16.85 9.16 -6.14
C MET A 282 -16.39 10.55 -5.72
N ASP A 283 -16.46 10.81 -4.43
CA ASP A 283 -15.85 11.96 -3.73
C ASP A 283 -14.83 11.51 -2.68
N GLN A 284 -14.49 10.21 -2.65
CA GLN A 284 -13.52 9.64 -1.72
C GLN A 284 -12.61 8.58 -2.37
N PHE A 285 -11.44 8.40 -1.77
CA PHE A 285 -10.49 7.32 -2.04
C PHE A 285 -9.82 6.95 -0.71
N SER A 286 -9.85 5.68 -0.32
CA SER A 286 -9.42 5.24 1.02
C SER A 286 -8.95 3.78 1.04
N TRP A 287 -8.52 3.31 2.23
CA TRP A 287 -8.26 1.89 2.46
C TRP A 287 -9.50 1.00 2.31
N ASP A 288 -10.72 1.57 2.26
CA ASP A 288 -11.97 0.84 2.05
C ASP A 288 -12.44 0.98 0.60
N ASN A 289 -12.40 2.18 0.02
CA ASN A 289 -12.96 2.47 -1.30
C ASN A 289 -11.87 2.84 -2.33
N LYS A 290 -11.71 2.02 -3.39
CA LYS A 290 -10.67 2.13 -4.42
C LYS A 290 -11.19 2.69 -5.75
N TYR A 291 -12.50 2.92 -5.89
CA TYR A 291 -13.12 3.27 -7.17
C TYR A 291 -12.47 4.47 -7.85
N ALA A 292 -12.25 5.58 -7.13
CA ALA A 292 -11.60 6.76 -7.70
C ALA A 292 -10.16 6.47 -8.20
N GLY A 293 -9.42 5.62 -7.48
CA GLY A 293 -8.10 5.15 -7.88
C GLY A 293 -8.15 4.26 -9.13
N VAL A 294 -9.07 3.30 -9.19
CA VAL A 294 -9.31 2.45 -10.37
C VAL A 294 -9.64 3.32 -11.59
N GLN A 295 -10.61 4.22 -11.45
CA GLN A 295 -11.09 5.09 -12.51
C GLN A 295 -9.94 5.94 -13.06
N LEU A 296 -9.12 6.54 -12.20
CA LEU A 296 -7.99 7.35 -12.62
C LEU A 296 -6.87 6.52 -13.29
N LYS A 297 -6.56 5.32 -12.79
CA LYS A 297 -5.56 4.44 -13.42
C LYS A 297 -6.03 3.93 -14.79
N VAL A 298 -7.30 3.55 -14.93
CA VAL A 298 -7.85 3.16 -16.24
C VAL A 298 -7.83 4.34 -17.22
N THR A 299 -8.15 5.54 -16.73
CA THR A 299 -8.01 6.79 -17.50
C THR A 299 -6.58 7.01 -17.97
N LYS A 300 -5.57 6.76 -17.12
CA LYS A 300 -4.15 6.81 -17.53
C LYS A 300 -3.86 5.88 -18.71
N LEU A 301 -4.41 4.66 -18.71
CA LEU A 301 -4.24 3.72 -19.83
C LEU A 301 -4.89 4.26 -21.11
N LEU A 302 -6.09 4.84 -21.01
CA LEU A 302 -6.79 5.47 -22.12
C LEU A 302 -6.01 6.65 -22.70
N LEU A 303 -5.59 7.59 -21.85
CA LEU A 303 -4.83 8.79 -22.24
C LEU A 303 -3.51 8.44 -22.94
N ASN A 304 -2.89 7.32 -22.54
CA ASN A 304 -1.66 6.81 -23.16
C ASN A 304 -1.90 5.97 -24.44
N GLY A 305 -3.13 5.87 -24.93
CA GLY A 305 -3.48 5.07 -26.11
C GLY A 305 -3.36 3.57 -25.88
N LYS A 306 -3.38 3.10 -24.63
CA LYS A 306 -3.24 1.69 -24.24
C LYS A 306 -4.57 0.98 -24.00
N ALA A 307 -5.71 1.61 -24.33
CA ALA A 307 -7.03 1.01 -24.16
C ALA A 307 -7.34 -0.10 -25.19
N GLY A 308 -6.78 -0.03 -26.40
CA GLY A 308 -7.05 -1.00 -27.47
C GLY A 308 -8.55 -1.17 -27.74
N ASP A 309 -9.01 -2.43 -27.80
CA ASP A 309 -10.41 -2.80 -28.02
C ASP A 309 -11.35 -2.39 -26.86
N TYR A 310 -10.79 -2.00 -25.71
CA TYR A 310 -11.52 -1.61 -24.50
C TYR A 310 -11.77 -0.09 -24.39
N THR A 311 -11.60 0.66 -25.48
CA THR A 311 -11.76 2.12 -25.49
C THR A 311 -13.12 2.58 -24.93
N SER A 312 -14.22 1.92 -25.29
CA SER A 312 -15.57 2.32 -24.85
C SER A 312 -15.79 2.23 -23.33
N PRO A 313 -15.54 1.09 -22.64
CA PRO A 313 -15.63 1.07 -21.18
C PRO A 313 -14.63 2.02 -20.51
N PHE A 314 -13.46 2.25 -21.12
CA PHE A 314 -12.42 3.12 -20.53
C PHE A 314 -12.80 4.60 -20.59
N GLN A 315 -13.51 5.04 -21.63
CA GLN A 315 -14.08 6.39 -21.68
C GLN A 315 -15.09 6.61 -20.55
N ARG A 316 -15.87 5.59 -20.18
CA ARG A 316 -16.78 5.68 -19.02
C ARG A 316 -16.03 5.71 -17.69
N TYR A 317 -14.89 5.02 -17.58
CA TYR A 317 -14.00 5.20 -16.42
C TYR A 317 -13.44 6.62 -16.35
N GLN A 318 -13.06 7.21 -17.49
CA GLN A 318 -12.64 8.61 -17.58
C GLN A 318 -13.73 9.57 -17.10
N GLU A 319 -14.99 9.38 -17.51
CA GLU A 319 -16.11 10.19 -17.00
C GLU A 319 -16.19 10.17 -15.47
N LYS A 320 -15.93 9.04 -14.82
CA LYS A 320 -15.95 8.92 -13.36
C LYS A 320 -14.68 9.45 -12.68
N ALA A 321 -13.52 9.26 -13.30
CA ALA A 321 -12.28 9.87 -12.82
C ALA A 321 -12.41 11.40 -12.84
N GLU A 322 -12.95 11.95 -13.93
CA GLU A 322 -13.21 13.39 -14.03
C GLU A 322 -14.27 13.85 -13.04
N TYR A 323 -15.33 13.07 -12.77
CA TYR A 323 -16.27 13.40 -11.69
C TYR A 323 -15.55 13.69 -10.35
N TYR A 324 -14.62 12.81 -9.95
CA TYR A 324 -13.82 13.00 -8.74
C TYR A 324 -12.92 14.24 -8.81
N LEU A 325 -12.15 14.37 -9.89
CA LEU A 325 -11.21 15.49 -10.09
C LEU A 325 -11.93 16.85 -10.13
N CYS A 326 -13.05 16.92 -10.87
CA CYS A 326 -13.88 18.11 -10.96
C CYS A 326 -14.52 18.44 -9.59
N ALA A 327 -14.93 17.45 -8.80
CA ALA A 327 -15.53 17.66 -7.48
C ALA A 327 -14.55 18.30 -6.50
N ALA A 328 -13.30 17.86 -6.53
CA ALA A 328 -12.23 18.37 -5.69
C ALA A 328 -11.89 19.85 -5.99
N ILE A 329 -12.00 20.28 -7.25
CA ILE A 329 -11.79 21.68 -7.66
C ILE A 329 -13.08 22.51 -7.74
N HIS A 330 -14.20 21.97 -7.25
CA HIS A 330 -15.51 22.63 -7.19
C HIS A 330 -16.09 23.00 -8.58
N LYS A 331 -15.75 22.21 -9.60
CA LYS A 331 -16.23 22.33 -10.98
C LYS A 331 -16.95 21.06 -11.44
N ASN A 332 -17.52 20.27 -10.52
CA ASN A 332 -18.34 19.12 -10.90
C ASN A 332 -19.76 19.54 -11.27
N HIS A 333 -20.44 18.74 -12.09
CA HIS A 333 -21.88 18.87 -12.31
C HIS A 333 -22.71 18.30 -11.15
N GLY A 334 -22.14 17.34 -10.41
CA GLY A 334 -22.76 16.72 -9.24
C GLY A 334 -22.33 17.36 -7.93
N LEU A 335 -21.99 16.51 -6.96
CA LEU A 335 -21.50 16.96 -5.65
C LEU A 335 -20.10 17.55 -5.78
N GLN A 336 -19.85 18.61 -5.01
CA GLN A 336 -18.49 19.12 -4.79
C GLN A 336 -17.93 18.48 -3.53
N MET A 337 -16.61 18.31 -3.49
CA MET A 337 -15.96 17.76 -2.31
C MET A 337 -16.11 18.75 -1.14
N PRO A 338 -16.68 18.33 0.01
CA PRO A 338 -16.89 19.21 1.15
C PRO A 338 -15.55 19.76 1.68
N LYS A 339 -15.56 21.04 2.06
CA LYS A 339 -14.41 21.71 2.67
C LYS A 339 -14.77 22.34 4.01
N THR A 340 -13.82 22.35 4.94
CA THR A 340 -13.88 23.18 6.15
C THR A 340 -13.78 24.68 5.78
N PRO A 341 -14.13 25.60 6.69
CA PRO A 341 -13.87 27.04 6.50
C PRO A 341 -12.41 27.39 6.15
N GLY A 342 -11.44 26.60 6.63
CA GLY A 342 -10.01 26.70 6.35
C GLY A 342 -9.57 26.06 5.03
N GLY A 343 -10.49 25.43 4.28
CA GLY A 343 -10.21 24.89 2.94
C GLY A 343 -9.72 23.44 2.90
N MET A 344 -9.69 22.72 4.03
CA MET A 344 -9.37 21.30 4.08
C MET A 344 -10.55 20.48 3.56
N TYR A 345 -10.29 19.46 2.75
CA TYR A 345 -11.32 18.47 2.41
C TYR A 345 -11.78 17.72 3.67
N TRP A 346 -13.09 17.64 3.87
CA TRP A 346 -13.68 17.04 5.07
C TRP A 346 -14.80 16.08 4.69
N ILE A 347 -14.45 14.83 4.42
CA ILE A 347 -15.35 13.81 3.84
C ILE A 347 -15.99 12.95 4.94
N PHE A 348 -15.20 12.54 5.93
CA PHE A 348 -15.66 11.69 7.01
C PHE A 348 -15.08 12.18 8.34
N TYR A 349 -15.87 12.06 9.41
CA TYR A 349 -15.50 12.59 10.72
C TYR A 349 -14.37 11.80 11.40
N TRP A 350 -14.22 10.51 11.06
CA TRP A 350 -13.16 9.67 11.58
C TRP A 350 -11.93 9.77 10.68
N ASN A 351 -10.81 10.20 11.25
CA ASN A 351 -9.53 10.37 10.54
C ASN A 351 -9.68 11.12 9.19
N PRO A 352 -10.18 12.37 9.19
CA PRO A 352 -10.37 13.14 7.95
C PRO A 352 -9.07 13.28 7.12
N MET A 353 -7.91 13.29 7.76
CA MET A 353 -6.61 13.41 7.07
C MET A 353 -6.29 12.27 6.10
N GLN A 354 -6.88 11.09 6.26
CA GLN A 354 -6.82 10.06 5.22
C GLN A 354 -7.30 10.60 3.87
N TYR A 355 -8.46 11.24 3.87
CA TYR A 355 -9.09 11.70 2.64
C TYR A 355 -8.37 12.93 2.07
N VAL A 356 -7.82 13.78 2.93
CA VAL A 356 -6.99 14.92 2.52
C VAL A 356 -5.76 14.44 1.77
N THR A 357 -5.05 13.45 2.31
CA THR A 357 -3.79 12.94 1.76
C THR A 357 -4.01 12.11 0.49
N THR A 358 -5.05 11.29 0.43
CA THR A 358 -5.41 10.53 -0.78
C THR A 358 -5.94 11.45 -1.89
N ALA A 359 -6.73 12.48 -1.57
CA ALA A 359 -7.15 13.48 -2.55
C ALA A 359 -5.97 14.28 -3.09
N ALA A 360 -5.06 14.74 -2.23
CA ALA A 360 -3.82 15.40 -2.65
C ALA A 360 -3.04 14.53 -3.64
N PHE A 361 -2.93 13.22 -3.37
CA PHE A 361 -2.28 12.28 -4.27
C PHE A 361 -3.00 12.14 -5.62
N LEU A 362 -4.31 11.85 -5.63
CA LEU A 362 -5.07 11.68 -6.87
C LEU A 362 -5.09 12.95 -7.73
N LEU A 363 -5.17 14.13 -7.13
CA LEU A 363 -5.08 15.41 -7.84
C LEU A 363 -3.71 15.63 -8.47
N THR A 364 -2.64 15.25 -7.77
CA THR A 364 -1.27 15.39 -8.26
C THR A 364 -1.00 14.46 -9.43
N VAL A 365 -1.34 13.16 -9.31
CA VAL A 365 -1.15 12.22 -10.43
C VAL A 365 -2.14 12.49 -11.57
N GLY A 366 -3.36 12.93 -11.27
CA GLY A 366 -4.35 13.36 -12.27
C GLY A 366 -3.84 14.55 -13.09
N HIS A 367 -3.29 15.58 -12.43
CA HIS A 367 -2.60 16.67 -13.11
C HIS A 367 -1.53 16.14 -14.07
N ASP A 368 -0.63 15.27 -13.60
CA ASP A 368 0.48 14.77 -14.39
C ASP A 368 0.01 13.89 -15.58
N TYR A 369 -1.05 13.08 -15.41
CA TYR A 369 -1.61 12.25 -16.48
C TYR A 369 -2.22 13.09 -17.61
N TYR A 370 -3.07 14.07 -17.28
CA TYR A 370 -3.66 14.93 -18.29
C TYR A 370 -2.61 15.82 -18.96
N SER A 371 -1.71 16.42 -18.16
CA SER A 371 -0.63 17.27 -18.68
C SER A 371 0.30 16.53 -19.64
N SER A 372 0.69 15.29 -19.31
CA SER A 372 1.55 14.48 -20.17
C SER A 372 0.86 14.02 -21.45
N SER A 373 -0.45 13.76 -21.41
CA SER A 373 -1.23 13.40 -22.59
C SER A 373 -1.54 14.58 -23.53
N GLY A 374 -1.38 15.82 -23.05
CA GLY A 374 -1.80 17.03 -23.76
C GLY A 374 -3.31 17.25 -23.80
N GLN A 375 -4.10 16.43 -23.10
CA GLN A 375 -5.54 16.55 -23.00
C GLN A 375 -5.96 17.38 -21.78
N GLN A 376 -7.20 17.87 -21.80
CA GLN A 376 -7.85 18.57 -20.69
C GLN A 376 -9.06 17.77 -20.24
N LEU A 377 -9.54 18.04 -19.02
CA LEU A 377 -10.78 17.45 -18.51
C LEU A 377 -11.96 17.94 -19.36
N SER A 378 -12.82 17.02 -19.79
CA SER A 378 -13.96 17.28 -20.67
C SER A 378 -15.34 17.19 -20.00
N HIS A 379 -15.41 16.69 -18.77
CA HIS A 379 -16.66 16.42 -18.04
C HIS A 379 -16.89 17.34 -16.83
N CYS A 380 -16.10 18.41 -16.68
CA CYS A 380 -16.34 19.45 -15.67
C CYS A 380 -17.39 20.48 -16.13
N SER A 381 -18.02 21.17 -15.17
CA SER A 381 -19.05 22.18 -15.41
C SER A 381 -18.55 23.50 -15.98
N SER A 382 -17.23 23.70 -16.03
CA SER A 382 -16.56 24.81 -16.69
C SER A 382 -15.17 24.39 -17.15
N PRO A 383 -14.54 25.11 -18.10
CA PRO A 383 -13.17 24.80 -18.52
C PRO A 383 -12.21 24.75 -17.33
N VAL A 384 -11.31 23.77 -17.36
CA VAL A 384 -10.29 23.53 -16.34
C VAL A 384 -8.93 23.63 -16.99
N ASP A 385 -8.01 24.38 -16.37
CA ASP A 385 -6.58 24.19 -16.61
C ASP A 385 -6.10 23.05 -15.71
N ASN A 386 -5.41 22.06 -16.27
CA ASN A 386 -4.79 20.98 -15.50
C ASN A 386 -3.98 21.50 -14.28
N ALA A 387 -3.40 22.70 -14.34
CA ALA A 387 -2.70 23.33 -13.22
C ALA A 387 -3.61 23.56 -11.98
N GLU A 388 -4.92 23.71 -12.16
CA GLU A 388 -5.89 23.82 -11.06
C GLU A 388 -5.93 22.55 -10.21
N LEU A 389 -5.73 21.36 -10.81
CA LEU A 389 -5.66 20.10 -10.07
C LEU A 389 -4.46 20.09 -9.13
N LEU A 390 -3.26 20.42 -9.65
CA LEU A 390 -2.04 20.45 -8.84
C LEU A 390 -2.14 21.52 -7.75
N ALA A 391 -2.71 22.70 -8.05
CA ALA A 391 -2.92 23.75 -7.08
C ALA A 391 -3.85 23.30 -5.94
N ALA A 392 -4.94 22.58 -6.27
CA ALA A 392 -5.85 22.03 -5.28
C ALA A 392 -5.19 20.94 -4.41
N GLY A 393 -4.40 20.05 -5.01
CA GLY A 393 -3.62 19.05 -4.27
C GLY A 393 -2.58 19.69 -3.35
N ASN A 394 -1.84 20.70 -3.85
CA ASN A 394 -0.86 21.44 -3.07
C ASN A 394 -1.51 22.17 -1.89
N ALA A 395 -2.69 22.77 -2.08
CA ALA A 395 -3.40 23.46 -0.99
C ALA A 395 -3.72 22.52 0.19
N GLN A 396 -4.00 21.23 -0.07
CA GLN A 396 -4.21 20.24 0.98
C GLN A 396 -2.93 19.87 1.72
N VAL A 397 -1.81 19.72 1.01
CA VAL A 397 -0.50 19.50 1.63
C VAL A 397 -0.11 20.71 2.48
N ASP A 398 -0.26 21.92 1.94
CA ASP A 398 0.01 23.16 2.66
C ASP A 398 -0.87 23.27 3.91
N TYR A 399 -2.14 22.86 3.85
CA TYR A 399 -3.02 22.81 5.03
C TYR A 399 -2.45 21.89 6.11
N ILE A 400 -1.97 20.69 5.74
CA ILE A 400 -1.29 19.74 6.66
C ILE A 400 -0.02 20.37 7.25
N LEU A 401 0.73 21.14 6.46
CA LEU A 401 2.02 21.71 6.87
C LEU A 401 1.90 23.02 7.66
N GLY A 402 0.69 23.59 7.76
CA GLY A 402 0.39 24.71 8.66
C GLY A 402 -0.32 25.89 8.02
N ASN A 403 -0.65 25.84 6.73
CA ASN A 403 -1.45 26.86 6.05
C ASN A 403 -2.94 26.65 6.35
N ASN A 404 -3.28 26.83 7.62
CA ASN A 404 -4.64 26.76 8.13
C ASN A 404 -4.84 27.88 9.16
N ASN A 405 -6.11 28.16 9.50
CA ASN A 405 -6.48 29.26 10.38
C ASN A 405 -5.84 29.20 11.78
N ARG A 406 -5.37 28.02 12.19
CA ARG A 406 -4.71 27.78 13.50
C ARG A 406 -3.18 27.84 13.43
N ARG A 407 -2.59 27.95 12.23
CA ARG A 407 -1.13 27.90 12.00
C ARG A 407 -0.47 26.72 12.73
N ILE A 408 -1.09 25.55 12.65
CA ILE A 408 -0.59 24.31 13.23
C ILE A 408 -0.31 23.31 12.12
N SER A 409 0.87 22.69 12.11
CA SER A 409 1.12 21.54 11.25
C SER A 409 0.47 20.30 11.87
N TYR A 410 -0.27 19.55 11.05
CA TYR A 410 -0.78 18.23 11.42
C TYR A 410 0.21 17.09 11.11
N LEU A 411 1.40 17.43 10.60
CA LEU A 411 2.55 16.52 10.50
C LEU A 411 3.48 16.74 11.70
N VAL A 412 3.54 15.77 12.61
CA VAL A 412 4.26 15.88 13.88
C VAL A 412 5.74 16.16 13.65
N GLY A 413 6.27 17.18 14.33
CA GLY A 413 7.66 17.59 14.23
C GLY A 413 7.99 18.49 13.02
N PHE A 414 6.99 18.98 12.28
CA PHE A 414 7.18 19.92 11.17
C PHE A 414 6.74 21.34 11.53
N GLY A 415 7.55 22.33 11.15
CA GLY A 415 7.35 23.72 11.56
C GLY A 415 7.55 23.95 13.06
N GLU A 416 7.08 25.10 13.56
CA GLU A 416 7.24 25.51 14.96
C GLU A 416 6.08 25.07 15.86
N ASN A 417 4.91 24.77 15.28
CA ASN A 417 3.68 24.46 16.00
C ASN A 417 3.04 23.20 15.42
N TYR A 418 3.02 22.12 16.19
CA TYR A 418 2.49 20.80 15.82
C TYR A 418 1.98 20.05 17.06
N PRO A 419 1.11 19.03 16.90
CA PRO A 419 0.63 18.19 17.99
C PRO A 419 1.77 17.53 18.77
N GLN A 420 1.72 17.65 20.10
CA GLN A 420 2.71 17.07 21.01
C GLN A 420 2.13 15.93 21.85
N ARG A 421 0.81 15.74 21.85
CA ARG A 421 0.10 14.76 22.69
C ARG A 421 -0.69 13.78 21.83
N VAL A 422 -0.02 13.21 20.83
CA VAL A 422 -0.64 12.27 19.89
C VAL A 422 -1.09 10.97 20.56
N HIS A 423 -2.26 10.46 20.15
CA HIS A 423 -2.82 9.17 20.59
C HIS A 423 -1.95 8.02 20.07
N HIS A 424 -0.83 7.74 20.73
CA HIS A 424 0.10 6.71 20.30
C HIS A 424 0.86 6.11 21.49
N ARG A 425 0.66 4.80 21.74
CA ARG A 425 1.14 4.11 22.95
C ARG A 425 2.64 4.29 23.18
N ALA A 426 3.46 3.87 22.21
CA ALA A 426 4.92 3.94 22.32
C ALA A 426 5.47 5.38 22.40
N SER A 427 4.75 6.35 21.83
CA SER A 427 5.16 7.76 21.84
C SER A 427 4.88 8.39 23.21
N SER A 428 3.77 8.01 23.82
CA SER A 428 3.29 8.55 25.10
C SER A 428 4.04 8.06 26.34
N MET A 429 4.87 7.03 26.24
CA MET A 429 5.53 6.36 27.37
C MET A 429 7.05 6.47 27.32
N VAL A 430 7.72 6.22 28.46
CA VAL A 430 9.18 6.12 28.48
C VAL A 430 9.67 5.03 27.51
N ALA A 431 10.66 5.36 26.68
CA ALA A 431 11.24 4.45 25.71
C ALA A 431 11.86 3.21 26.38
N PHE A 432 11.75 2.04 25.74
CA PHE A 432 12.28 0.77 26.26
C PHE A 432 13.78 0.83 26.56
N ASN A 433 14.57 1.47 25.68
CA ASN A 433 16.01 1.61 25.86
C ASN A 433 16.41 2.57 27.00
N LYS A 434 15.51 3.45 27.44
CA LYS A 434 15.74 4.33 28.59
C LYS A 434 15.32 3.67 29.90
N ASN A 435 14.25 2.87 29.88
CA ASN A 435 13.79 2.10 31.02
C ASN A 435 13.22 0.77 30.52
N SER A 436 13.95 -0.31 30.71
CA SER A 436 13.51 -1.68 30.34
C SER A 436 12.59 -2.33 31.37
N GLY A 437 12.22 -1.59 32.44
CA GLY A 437 11.18 -2.01 33.36
C GLY A 437 9.86 -2.23 32.64
N PHE A 438 9.17 -3.32 32.98
CA PHE A 438 7.90 -3.70 32.37
C PHE A 438 6.78 -2.71 32.72
N ILE A 439 6.05 -2.24 31.72
CA ILE A 439 4.85 -1.40 31.84
C ILE A 439 3.63 -2.29 31.60
N GLY A 440 2.84 -2.56 32.65
CA GLY A 440 1.67 -3.43 32.58
C GLY A 440 0.49 -2.82 31.81
N CYS A 441 -0.47 -3.68 31.43
CA CYS A 441 -1.65 -3.34 30.62
C CYS A 441 -2.36 -2.04 31.01
N LYS A 442 -2.59 -1.85 32.32
CA LYS A 442 -3.32 -0.69 32.87
C LYS A 442 -2.40 0.42 33.36
N ASP A 443 -1.10 0.18 33.50
CA ASP A 443 -0.15 1.16 34.00
C ASP A 443 -0.02 2.34 33.03
N GLY A 444 -0.12 2.07 31.73
CA GLY A 444 -0.20 3.10 30.69
C GLY A 444 -1.33 4.10 30.90
N TYR A 445 -2.52 3.60 31.20
CA TYR A 445 -3.69 4.43 31.45
C TYR A 445 -3.55 5.25 32.72
N ALA A 446 -2.99 4.64 33.77
CA ALA A 446 -2.81 5.30 35.06
C ALA A 446 -1.79 6.45 35.00
N ASN A 447 -0.70 6.29 34.23
CA ASN A 447 0.45 7.19 34.34
C ASN A 447 0.72 8.05 33.08
N TRP A 448 0.31 7.63 31.87
CA TRP A 448 0.70 8.30 30.62
C TRP A 448 -0.47 8.75 29.76
N TYR A 449 -1.53 7.96 29.60
CA TYR A 449 -2.65 8.26 28.70
C TYR A 449 -3.24 9.66 28.97
N ASN A 450 -3.65 9.92 30.22
CA ASN A 450 -4.28 11.17 30.64
C ASN A 450 -3.29 12.27 31.05
N ALA A 451 -1.97 12.04 30.96
CA ALA A 451 -1.01 13.06 31.35
C ALA A 451 -1.20 14.34 30.50
N GLN A 452 -0.89 15.50 31.07
CA GLN A 452 -1.03 16.78 30.36
C GLN A 452 0.28 17.24 29.70
N THR A 453 1.37 16.52 29.95
CA THR A 453 2.66 16.77 29.33
C THR A 453 2.73 16.22 27.90
N PRO A 454 3.59 16.81 27.04
CA PRO A 454 3.97 16.24 25.75
C PRO A 454 4.34 14.76 25.84
N ASN A 455 4.17 14.04 24.73
CA ASN A 455 4.68 12.69 24.57
C ASN A 455 6.22 12.70 24.77
N PRO A 456 6.78 11.84 25.64
CA PRO A 456 8.23 11.80 25.90
C PRO A 456 9.05 11.37 24.67
N ASN A 457 8.45 10.67 23.72
CA ASN A 457 9.07 10.36 22.42
C ASN A 457 8.28 11.05 21.32
N LEU A 458 8.88 12.03 20.65
CA LEU A 458 8.23 12.73 19.54
C LEU A 458 8.05 11.78 18.35
N LEU A 459 6.80 11.60 17.91
CA LEU A 459 6.45 10.72 16.79
C LEU A 459 6.61 11.45 15.45
N VAL A 460 7.85 11.81 15.12
CA VAL A 460 8.19 12.63 13.95
C VAL A 460 7.64 12.02 12.66
N GLY A 461 6.96 12.84 11.85
CA GLY A 461 6.42 12.46 10.54
C GLY A 461 5.00 11.91 10.56
N ALA A 462 4.41 11.71 11.73
CA ALA A 462 3.05 11.22 11.85
C ALA A 462 2.05 12.28 11.39
N VAL A 463 1.14 11.91 10.49
CA VAL A 463 -0.03 12.73 10.14
C VAL A 463 -1.19 12.29 11.01
N VAL A 464 -1.56 13.13 11.97
CA VAL A 464 -2.67 12.86 12.90
C VAL A 464 -4.03 12.92 12.20
N GLY A 465 -5.11 12.48 12.85
CA GLY A 465 -6.48 12.50 12.32
C GLY A 465 -6.94 13.86 11.80
N GLY A 466 -6.51 14.95 12.42
CA GLY A 466 -6.79 16.33 11.99
C GLY A 466 -7.96 16.99 12.72
N PRO A 467 -8.40 18.19 12.28
CA PRO A 467 -9.45 18.94 12.94
C PRO A 467 -10.86 18.44 12.60
N ASP A 468 -11.86 18.94 13.34
CA ASP A 468 -13.27 18.77 13.00
C ASP A 468 -13.66 19.59 11.74
N GLN A 469 -14.93 19.48 11.33
CA GLN A 469 -15.49 20.15 10.15
C GLN A 469 -15.41 21.69 10.18
N ASN A 470 -15.15 22.29 11.35
CA ASN A 470 -15.05 23.72 11.57
C ASN A 470 -13.59 24.17 11.82
N ASP A 471 -12.62 23.33 11.47
CA ASP A 471 -11.18 23.53 11.74
C ASP A 471 -10.82 23.57 13.24
N ASN A 472 -11.66 23.07 14.16
CA ASN A 472 -11.27 22.98 15.57
C ASN A 472 -10.39 21.75 15.79
N PHE A 473 -9.30 21.95 16.54
CA PHE A 473 -8.35 20.89 16.88
C PHE A 473 -7.99 20.94 18.36
N ILE A 474 -7.93 19.76 18.98
CA ILE A 474 -7.56 19.58 20.38
C ILE A 474 -6.36 18.62 20.44
N ASP A 475 -5.20 19.11 20.88
CA ASP A 475 -3.99 18.31 21.08
C ASP A 475 -4.05 17.58 22.43
N GLN A 476 -4.86 16.51 22.47
CA GLN A 476 -4.99 15.63 23.63
C GLN A 476 -4.95 14.17 23.20
N ARG A 477 -4.31 13.33 24.03
CA ARG A 477 -4.15 11.90 23.75
C ARG A 477 -5.49 11.16 23.68
N ASP A 478 -6.49 11.59 24.44
CA ASP A 478 -7.83 10.99 24.44
C ASP A 478 -8.74 11.53 23.34
N ALA A 479 -8.34 12.60 22.64
CA ALA A 479 -8.99 13.09 21.43
C ALA A 479 -8.57 12.26 20.20
N TYR A 480 -8.69 10.93 20.26
CA TYR A 480 -8.19 9.99 19.24
C TYR A 480 -8.70 10.30 17.83
N LEU A 481 -9.93 10.78 17.68
CA LEU A 481 -10.49 11.23 16.40
C LEU A 481 -9.61 12.27 15.68
N MET A 482 -8.90 13.09 16.46
CA MET A 482 -8.08 14.20 15.98
C MET A 482 -6.59 13.88 16.04
N THR A 483 -6.14 13.19 17.09
CA THR A 483 -4.71 13.06 17.42
C THR A 483 -4.10 11.68 17.11
N GLU A 484 -4.91 10.72 16.67
CA GLU A 484 -4.42 9.41 16.25
C GLU A 484 -3.87 9.46 14.83
N PRO A 485 -2.60 9.09 14.59
CA PRO A 485 -2.07 8.91 13.26
C PRO A 485 -2.27 7.48 12.77
N ALA A 486 -2.27 7.27 11.46
CA ALA A 486 -2.29 5.95 10.85
C ALA A 486 -1.31 5.85 9.67
N ILE A 487 -0.78 4.64 9.41
CA ILE A 487 0.19 4.41 8.33
C ILE A 487 -0.31 4.88 6.95
N TYR A 488 -1.60 4.70 6.69
CA TYR A 488 -2.23 5.06 5.42
C TYR A 488 -2.51 6.56 5.27
N ASN A 489 -2.41 7.37 6.35
CA ASN A 489 -2.43 8.83 6.22
C ASN A 489 -1.13 9.32 5.58
N THR A 490 0.00 8.76 6.01
CA THR A 490 1.32 9.24 5.58
C THR A 490 1.72 8.66 4.22
N ALA A 491 1.32 7.43 3.88
CA ALA A 491 1.76 6.77 2.65
C ALA A 491 1.46 7.55 1.35
N PRO A 492 0.27 8.12 1.12
CA PRO A 492 -0.01 8.92 -0.08
C PRO A 492 0.87 10.19 -0.19
N LEU A 493 1.26 10.79 0.94
CA LEU A 493 2.06 12.02 0.92
C LEU A 493 3.48 11.81 0.39
N VAL A 494 4.04 10.59 0.47
CA VAL A 494 5.40 10.32 0.01
C VAL A 494 5.58 10.74 -1.46
N GLY A 495 4.65 10.35 -2.33
CA GLY A 495 4.68 10.74 -3.73
C GLY A 495 4.45 12.22 -3.95
N VAL A 496 3.44 12.79 -3.26
CA VAL A 496 3.08 14.20 -3.41
C VAL A 496 4.21 15.13 -2.97
N LEU A 497 4.80 14.88 -1.81
CA LEU A 497 5.91 15.69 -1.29
C LEU A 497 7.14 15.60 -2.20
N ALA A 498 7.46 14.41 -2.73
CA ALA A 498 8.53 14.26 -3.70
C ALA A 498 8.26 15.07 -4.98
N ARG A 499 7.00 15.06 -5.47
CA ARG A 499 6.58 15.82 -6.65
C ARG A 499 6.59 17.33 -6.44
N LEU A 500 6.18 17.81 -5.26
CA LEU A 500 6.15 19.24 -4.92
C LEU A 500 7.56 19.79 -4.68
N GLN A 501 8.41 19.06 -3.96
CA GLN A 501 9.80 19.44 -3.70
C GLN A 501 10.61 19.62 -5.00
N ALA A 502 10.31 18.85 -6.03
CA ALA A 502 11.00 18.93 -7.32
C ALA A 502 10.69 20.22 -8.12
N GLY A 503 9.58 20.92 -7.83
CA GLY A 503 9.11 22.08 -8.61
C GLY A 503 8.45 21.73 -9.96
N GLY A 504 7.99 22.75 -10.71
CA GLY A 504 7.20 22.62 -11.95
C GLY A 504 7.85 21.85 -13.12
N SER A 505 6.97 21.31 -13.99
CA SER A 505 7.18 20.48 -15.19
C SER A 505 8.32 19.45 -15.11
N THR A 506 8.11 18.36 -14.36
CA THR A 506 8.88 17.14 -14.60
C THR A 506 8.36 16.48 -15.88
N GLN A 507 9.20 16.42 -16.91
CA GLN A 507 9.04 15.43 -17.98
C GLN A 507 8.92 14.08 -17.29
N TYR A 508 7.84 13.36 -17.60
CA TYR A 508 7.59 12.01 -17.16
C TYR A 508 8.75 11.13 -17.68
N ALA A 509 9.82 11.01 -16.89
CA ALA A 509 10.79 9.97 -17.12
C ALA A 509 10.11 8.71 -16.60
N GLU A 510 9.43 7.97 -17.48
CA GLU A 510 9.23 6.54 -17.24
C GLU A 510 10.58 6.04 -16.73
N LEU A 511 10.63 5.43 -15.54
CA LEU A 511 11.81 4.69 -15.10
C LEU A 511 12.18 3.79 -16.28
N ASN A 512 13.30 4.14 -16.92
CA ASN A 512 13.64 3.82 -18.29
C ASN A 512 13.21 2.38 -18.65
N GLN A 513 12.14 2.24 -19.44
CA GLN A 513 11.61 0.96 -19.93
C GLN A 513 12.57 0.27 -20.93
N SER A 514 13.77 0.81 -21.13
CA SER A 514 14.75 0.35 -22.09
C SER A 514 15.40 -1.01 -21.77
N ALA A 515 15.09 -1.63 -20.62
CA ALA A 515 15.41 -3.04 -20.36
C ALA A 515 14.35 -4.03 -20.92
N VAL A 516 13.15 -3.56 -21.32
CA VAL A 516 12.03 -4.43 -21.76
C VAL A 516 12.13 -4.79 -23.25
N SER A 517 12.89 -4.04 -24.04
CA SER A 517 13.14 -4.30 -25.46
C SER A 517 13.79 -5.67 -25.72
N ALA A 518 14.51 -6.23 -24.74
CA ALA A 518 15.16 -7.53 -24.87
C ALA A 518 14.18 -8.72 -24.91
N VAL A 519 12.90 -8.52 -24.58
CA VAL A 519 11.87 -9.58 -24.58
C VAL A 519 11.10 -9.65 -25.90
N ARG A 520 11.11 -8.60 -26.73
CA ARG A 520 10.38 -8.57 -28.02
C ARG A 520 10.88 -9.60 -29.03
N SER A 521 12.09 -10.13 -28.88
CA SER A 521 12.65 -11.14 -29.79
C SER A 521 12.31 -12.59 -29.41
N ALA A 522 11.70 -12.84 -28.25
CA ALA A 522 11.40 -14.21 -27.79
C ALA A 522 9.92 -14.62 -27.93
N THR A 523 9.00 -13.68 -28.13
CA THR A 523 7.54 -13.96 -28.16
C THR A 523 6.94 -14.09 -29.55
N GLN A 524 7.74 -13.99 -30.62
CA GLN A 524 7.25 -14.17 -31.99
C GLN A 524 7.29 -15.65 -32.42
N GLN A 525 6.78 -16.56 -31.59
CA GLN A 525 6.60 -17.96 -31.97
C GLN A 525 5.60 -18.71 -31.06
N SER A 526 4.38 -18.21 -30.91
CA SER A 526 3.25 -19.05 -30.51
C SER A 526 2.10 -18.87 -31.49
N LYS A 527 1.90 -19.90 -32.32
CA LYS A 527 0.74 -20.01 -33.20
C LYS A 527 -0.50 -20.29 -32.37
N ILE A 528 -1.55 -19.58 -32.73
CA ILE A 528 -2.94 -19.65 -32.30
C ILE A 528 -3.44 -21.10 -32.27
N PHE A 529 -4.10 -21.49 -31.17
CA PHE A 529 -5.09 -22.58 -31.17
C PHE A 529 -6.44 -22.02 -30.74
N HIS A 530 -7.41 -22.08 -31.64
CA HIS A 530 -8.83 -21.94 -31.36
C HIS A 530 -9.40 -23.28 -30.91
N GLY A 531 -10.33 -23.25 -29.95
CA GLY A 531 -11.31 -24.32 -29.79
C GLY A 531 -11.82 -24.55 -28.37
N GLY A 532 -13.09 -24.22 -28.15
CA GLY A 532 -14.03 -25.13 -27.49
C GLY A 532 -14.14 -25.06 -25.97
N SER A 533 -15.35 -24.72 -25.52
CA SER A 533 -15.81 -24.89 -24.14
C SER A 533 -15.61 -26.31 -23.63
N HIS A 534 -15.33 -26.45 -22.33
CA HIS A 534 -15.82 -27.44 -21.34
C HIS A 534 -14.82 -27.48 -20.17
N ALA A 535 -15.21 -26.98 -19.00
CA ALA A 535 -14.60 -27.43 -17.74
C ALA A 535 -14.98 -28.93 -17.55
N PRO A 536 -14.10 -29.83 -17.06
CA PRO A 536 -13.81 -29.87 -15.61
C PRO A 536 -12.45 -30.49 -15.16
N HIS A 537 -12.27 -30.47 -13.83
CA HIS A 537 -11.34 -31.20 -12.96
C HIS A 537 -9.99 -30.56 -12.59
N LEU A 538 -9.94 -30.10 -11.33
CA LEU A 538 -8.77 -29.81 -10.51
C LEU A 538 -7.72 -30.93 -10.62
N ALA A 539 -6.65 -30.69 -11.39
CA ALA A 539 -5.53 -31.61 -11.49
C ALA A 539 -4.54 -31.32 -10.34
N PHE A 540 -4.23 -32.36 -9.55
CA PHE A 540 -3.07 -32.40 -8.66
C PHE A 540 -1.79 -32.10 -9.46
N PRO A 541 -0.74 -31.53 -8.84
CA PRO A 541 0.51 -31.26 -9.53
C PRO A 541 1.04 -32.55 -10.19
N PRO A 542 1.51 -32.49 -11.45
CA PRO A 542 1.88 -33.68 -12.24
C PRO A 542 3.12 -34.40 -11.71
N VAL A 543 3.89 -33.75 -10.84
CA VAL A 543 4.99 -34.36 -10.10
C VAL A 543 4.68 -34.27 -8.62
N ARG A 544 4.56 -35.43 -7.96
CA ARG A 544 4.36 -35.57 -6.53
C ARG A 544 5.72 -35.64 -5.84
N VAL A 545 5.89 -34.85 -4.77
CA VAL A 545 7.06 -34.90 -3.90
C VAL A 545 6.72 -35.71 -2.67
N VAL A 546 7.57 -36.67 -2.32
CA VAL A 546 7.46 -37.45 -1.07
C VAL A 546 8.80 -37.36 -0.35
N GLN A 547 8.78 -37.13 0.96
CA GLN A 547 9.97 -37.14 1.81
C GLN A 547 9.76 -38.12 2.95
N LYS A 548 10.80 -38.87 3.29
CA LYS A 548 10.78 -39.80 4.41
C LYS A 548 12.05 -39.66 5.23
N LEU A 549 11.88 -39.40 6.53
CA LEU A 549 12.98 -39.46 7.49
C LEU A 549 13.53 -40.89 7.52
N GLN A 550 14.83 -41.02 7.27
CA GLN A 550 15.52 -42.31 7.27
C GLN A 550 16.29 -42.54 8.57
N GLU A 551 17.08 -41.56 8.97
CA GLU A 551 17.95 -41.62 10.15
C GLU A 551 18.02 -40.26 10.84
N GLU A 552 18.19 -40.30 12.16
CA GLU A 552 18.46 -39.14 13.00
C GLU A 552 19.62 -39.47 13.94
N TRP A 553 20.58 -38.56 14.10
CA TRP A 553 21.68 -38.71 15.06
C TRP A 553 22.16 -37.37 15.59
N SER A 554 22.89 -37.40 16.71
CA SER A 554 23.53 -36.23 17.29
C SER A 554 25.05 -36.33 17.14
N TYR A 555 25.69 -35.25 16.70
CA TYR A 555 27.15 -35.13 16.60
C TYR A 555 27.58 -33.72 16.99
N GLY A 556 28.54 -33.60 17.92
CA GLY A 556 29.07 -32.29 18.34
C GLY A 556 28.03 -31.36 19.01
N GLY A 557 27.00 -31.90 19.66
CA GLY A 557 25.92 -31.12 20.27
C GLY A 557 24.82 -30.66 19.30
N GLN A 558 24.94 -30.97 18.00
CA GLN A 558 23.95 -30.68 16.97
C GLN A 558 23.22 -31.96 16.54
N ARG A 559 21.90 -31.87 16.32
CA ARG A 559 21.08 -32.95 15.71
C ARG A 559 21.15 -32.87 14.18
N TYR A 560 21.23 -34.03 13.53
CA TYR A 560 21.24 -34.19 12.08
C TYR A 560 20.15 -35.17 11.65
N PHE A 561 19.53 -34.87 10.52
CA PHE A 561 18.46 -35.63 9.92
C PHE A 561 18.85 -36.03 8.50
N LYS A 562 18.64 -37.29 8.15
CA LYS A 562 18.81 -37.84 6.80
C LYS A 562 17.45 -38.15 6.21
N TYR A 563 17.14 -37.51 5.09
CA TYR A 563 15.90 -37.68 4.36
C TYR A 563 16.14 -38.37 3.02
N VAL A 564 15.24 -39.29 2.67
CA VAL A 564 15.09 -39.78 1.29
C VAL A 564 13.86 -39.13 0.70
N GLY A 565 14.06 -38.33 -0.34
CA GLY A 565 13.01 -37.71 -1.14
C GLY A 565 12.78 -38.46 -2.44
N SER A 566 11.56 -38.40 -2.98
CA SER A 566 11.24 -38.90 -4.33
C SER A 566 10.37 -37.93 -5.09
N LEU A 567 10.68 -37.73 -6.37
CA LEU A 567 9.86 -36.99 -7.34
C LEU A 567 9.17 -38.02 -8.24
N GLU A 568 7.87 -38.19 -8.09
CA GLU A 568 7.06 -39.17 -8.81
C GLU A 568 6.19 -38.48 -9.86
N ASN A 569 6.27 -38.89 -11.12
CA ASN A 569 5.36 -38.42 -12.17
C ASN A 569 3.99 -39.09 -12.01
N SER A 570 3.07 -38.39 -11.36
CA SER A 570 1.67 -38.80 -11.18
C SER A 570 0.75 -38.40 -12.33
N SER A 571 1.29 -37.84 -13.41
CA SER A 571 0.53 -37.44 -14.60
C SER A 571 0.44 -38.55 -15.65
N ARG A 572 -0.42 -38.36 -16.64
CA ARG A 572 -0.53 -39.23 -17.83
C ARG A 572 0.50 -38.89 -18.93
N HIS A 573 1.33 -37.87 -18.73
CA HIS A 573 2.28 -37.36 -19.71
C HIS A 573 3.72 -37.57 -19.25
N THR A 574 4.67 -37.52 -20.16
CA THR A 574 6.09 -37.61 -19.81
C THR A 574 6.58 -36.25 -19.30
N VAL A 575 7.17 -36.19 -18.12
CA VAL A 575 7.72 -34.96 -17.53
C VAL A 575 9.17 -34.80 -17.97
N SER A 576 9.49 -33.75 -18.72
CA SER A 576 10.85 -33.37 -19.12
C SER A 576 11.20 -31.96 -18.62
N SER A 577 12.47 -31.56 -18.72
CA SER A 577 12.96 -30.22 -18.33
C SER A 577 12.61 -29.82 -16.88
N LEU A 578 12.58 -30.81 -15.97
CA LEU A 578 12.17 -30.60 -14.59
C LEU A 578 13.18 -29.72 -13.83
N THR A 579 12.65 -28.72 -13.14
CA THR A 579 13.35 -27.87 -12.20
C THR A 579 12.66 -27.97 -10.85
N VAL A 580 13.44 -28.25 -9.81
CA VAL A 580 13.00 -28.38 -8.43
C VAL A 580 13.74 -27.36 -7.59
N VAL A 581 13.02 -26.58 -6.80
CA VAL A 581 13.61 -25.60 -5.90
C VAL A 581 13.55 -26.15 -4.48
N ILE A 582 14.69 -26.18 -3.80
CA ILE A 582 14.80 -26.73 -2.45
C ILE A 582 15.21 -25.61 -1.49
N HIS A 583 14.28 -25.20 -0.63
CA HIS A 583 14.51 -24.24 0.43
C HIS A 583 14.86 -24.95 1.74
N ARG A 584 15.58 -24.23 2.62
CA ARG A 584 16.01 -24.71 3.94
C ARG A 584 16.90 -25.97 3.89
N LEU A 585 17.60 -26.17 2.79
CA LEU A 585 18.64 -27.19 2.66
C LEU A 585 19.99 -26.60 3.08
N TYR A 586 20.51 -27.06 4.22
CA TYR A 586 21.74 -26.53 4.83
C TYR A 586 22.91 -27.52 4.82
N GLY A 587 22.75 -28.62 4.07
CA GLY A 587 23.75 -29.66 3.95
C GLY A 587 23.71 -30.31 2.58
N PRO A 588 24.52 -31.36 2.38
CA PRO A 588 24.67 -31.98 1.07
C PRO A 588 23.40 -32.69 0.60
N LEU A 589 23.18 -32.64 -0.71
CA LEU A 589 22.14 -33.38 -1.42
C LEU A 589 22.76 -34.21 -2.53
N TRP A 590 22.24 -35.43 -2.71
CA TRP A 590 22.62 -36.38 -3.75
C TRP A 590 21.38 -36.84 -4.52
N GLY A 591 21.54 -37.14 -5.81
CA GLY A 591 20.46 -37.66 -6.66
C GLY A 591 19.79 -36.62 -7.56
N LEU A 592 20.07 -35.33 -7.37
CA LEU A 592 19.68 -34.24 -8.29
C LEU A 592 20.92 -33.42 -8.70
N THR A 593 20.85 -32.74 -9.84
CA THR A 593 21.93 -31.89 -10.33
C THR A 593 21.65 -30.41 -10.04
N PRO A 594 22.53 -29.67 -9.36
CA PRO A 594 22.34 -28.24 -9.13
C PRO A 594 22.40 -27.46 -10.46
N GLN A 595 21.51 -26.49 -10.64
CA GLN A 595 21.56 -25.54 -11.76
C GLN A 595 22.46 -24.35 -11.39
N GLN A 596 23.47 -24.06 -12.22
CA GLN A 596 24.51 -23.05 -11.93
C GLN A 596 24.00 -21.60 -11.79
N THR A 597 22.75 -21.33 -12.14
CA THR A 597 22.17 -19.97 -12.18
C THR A 597 21.51 -19.54 -10.88
N ASN A 598 21.08 -20.46 -10.00
CA ASN A 598 20.38 -20.18 -8.74
C ASN A 598 20.76 -21.22 -7.67
N GLY A 599 21.35 -20.81 -6.54
CA GLY A 599 21.95 -21.72 -5.53
C GLY A 599 21.04 -22.76 -4.88
N ASN A 600 19.72 -22.69 -5.09
CA ASN A 600 18.72 -23.60 -4.53
C ASN A 600 17.92 -24.37 -5.60
N SER A 601 18.31 -24.29 -6.87
CA SER A 601 17.61 -24.91 -7.99
C SER A 601 18.32 -26.20 -8.44
N TYR A 602 17.54 -27.25 -8.64
CA TYR A 602 18.01 -28.59 -9.00
C TYR A 602 17.24 -29.12 -10.22
N THR A 603 17.87 -29.97 -11.00
CA THR A 603 17.26 -30.68 -12.14
C THR A 603 17.58 -32.16 -12.08
N PHE A 604 17.14 -32.92 -13.08
CA PHE A 604 17.46 -34.33 -13.21
C PHE A 604 18.98 -34.58 -13.14
N PRO A 605 19.43 -35.71 -12.59
CA PRO A 605 20.81 -36.12 -12.75
C PRO A 605 21.14 -36.30 -14.23
N SER A 606 22.41 -36.17 -14.59
CA SER A 606 22.89 -36.19 -15.98
C SER A 606 22.45 -37.41 -16.81
N HIS A 607 22.11 -38.53 -16.16
CA HIS A 607 21.65 -39.77 -16.79
C HIS A 607 20.12 -39.85 -17.01
N THR A 608 19.35 -38.89 -16.48
CA THR A 608 17.88 -38.84 -16.59
C THR A 608 17.47 -37.59 -17.36
N LYS A 609 16.73 -37.73 -18.46
CA LYS A 609 16.25 -36.60 -19.27
C LYS A 609 14.76 -36.30 -19.10
N ALA A 610 14.00 -37.30 -18.66
CA ALA A 610 12.56 -37.22 -18.44
C ALA A 610 12.09 -38.32 -17.48
N LEU A 611 10.88 -38.15 -16.93
CA LEU A 611 10.14 -39.16 -16.16
C LEU A 611 8.87 -39.54 -16.93
N ALA A 612 8.74 -40.79 -17.36
CA ALA A 612 7.50 -41.30 -17.94
C ALA A 612 6.38 -41.39 -16.88
N PRO A 613 5.09 -41.52 -17.27
CA PRO A 613 3.99 -41.72 -16.32
C PRO A 613 4.28 -42.86 -15.32
N GLY A 614 4.13 -42.58 -14.03
CA GLY A 614 4.39 -43.52 -12.94
C GLY A 614 5.87 -43.76 -12.60
N GLN A 615 6.82 -43.13 -13.32
CA GLN A 615 8.23 -43.18 -12.94
C GLN A 615 8.54 -42.20 -11.82
N LYS A 616 9.53 -42.55 -11.02
CA LYS A 616 10.05 -41.69 -9.96
C LYS A 616 11.57 -41.58 -10.02
N ILE A 617 12.08 -40.51 -9.42
CA ILE A 617 13.49 -40.36 -9.12
C ILE A 617 13.68 -40.06 -7.64
N ASP A 618 14.59 -40.79 -7.02
CA ASP A 618 14.90 -40.65 -5.60
C ASP A 618 16.15 -39.77 -5.41
N PHE A 619 16.16 -39.00 -4.33
CA PHE A 619 17.29 -38.18 -3.91
C PHE A 619 17.44 -38.25 -2.38
N THR A 620 18.60 -37.89 -1.86
CA THR A 620 18.89 -37.95 -0.43
C THR A 620 19.53 -36.65 0.00
N TYR A 621 19.15 -36.15 1.17
CA TYR A 621 19.83 -35.00 1.75
C TYR A 621 20.02 -35.17 3.26
N ILE A 622 21.08 -34.56 3.77
CA ILE A 622 21.42 -34.53 5.19
C ILE A 622 21.52 -33.07 5.62
N HIS A 623 20.79 -32.67 6.66
CA HIS A 623 20.93 -31.34 7.24
C HIS A 623 20.55 -31.34 8.74
N HIS A 624 20.74 -30.20 9.40
CA HIS A 624 20.54 -30.04 10.85
C HIS A 624 19.14 -29.49 11.23
N ASN A 625 18.16 -29.60 10.32
CA ASN A 625 16.77 -29.18 10.53
C ASN A 625 15.80 -30.34 10.25
N GLU A 626 14.55 -30.21 10.71
CA GLU A 626 13.59 -31.31 10.69
C GLU A 626 13.08 -31.69 9.29
N GLU A 627 12.99 -30.81 8.28
CA GLU A 627 12.69 -31.21 6.88
C GLU A 627 13.00 -30.06 5.91
N ALA A 628 13.53 -30.34 4.72
CA ALA A 628 13.71 -29.33 3.66
C ALA A 628 12.39 -29.10 2.89
N GLN A 629 12.18 -27.88 2.41
CA GLN A 629 11.00 -27.52 1.63
C GLN A 629 11.30 -27.69 0.14
N ILE A 630 10.60 -28.60 -0.53
CA ILE A 630 10.84 -28.92 -1.96
C ILE A 630 9.63 -28.50 -2.79
N PHE A 631 9.88 -27.66 -3.78
CA PHE A 631 8.88 -27.16 -4.71
C PHE A 631 9.22 -27.64 -6.13
N VAL A 632 8.22 -28.20 -6.82
CA VAL A 632 8.31 -28.45 -8.25
C VAL A 632 8.15 -27.10 -8.94
N GLY A 633 9.24 -26.60 -9.53
CA GLY A 633 9.26 -25.35 -10.28
C GLY A 633 8.76 -25.57 -11.71
N ARG A 634 9.68 -25.49 -12.68
CA ARG A 634 9.37 -25.63 -14.12
C ARG A 634 9.42 -27.08 -14.56
N TYR A 635 8.55 -27.47 -15.49
CA TYR A 635 8.60 -28.74 -16.19
C TYR A 635 7.87 -28.63 -17.53
N THR A 636 8.07 -29.61 -18.40
CA THR A 636 7.36 -29.76 -19.67
C THR A 636 6.66 -31.11 -19.69
N LEU A 637 5.35 -31.13 -19.95
CA LEU A 637 4.60 -32.36 -20.21
C LEU A 637 4.64 -32.65 -21.72
N VAL A 638 5.11 -33.85 -22.07
CA VAL A 638 5.22 -34.36 -23.45
C VAL A 638 4.27 -35.53 -23.65
#